data_AF-A0AAV7IRT0-F1
#
_entry.id   AF-A0AAV7IRT0-F1
#
_cell.length_a   1.000
_cell.length_b   1.000
_cell.length_c   1.000
_cell.angle_alpha   90.00
_cell.angle_beta   90.00
_cell.angle_gamma   90.00
#
_symmetry.space_group_name_H-M   'P 1'
#
loop_
_entity.id
_entity.type
_entity.pdbx_description
1 polymer ?
#
loop_
_entity_poly.entity_id
_entity_poly.type
_entity_poly.pdbx_seq_one_letter_code
_entity_poly.pdbx_strand_id
1 'polypeptide(L)'
;MNIKYLKELNKESFSVVIDFNGYLDSKNEFNIKEYSLYVINKTGEIIDTSFQVLSPELRSDDLDPITYGNYKKYFEKYRIKWHKGTERKNTFKNNLNFCFDKAYKFFVYNQNNKQSLINFLEKQYHLTMIPKIITLRENFDFKITINSKINTNISPCNNHKQPNKRCANDNVEKMVAFVQKYKLYTGFTLNRTHAVIDFSYYKKLDWTVMIKEVTMIEIDHDGVERLHYSKSFKFPPIRLLPEGPKSYKEFERKTGFTWQAGEISLNDCSSRMSSSLNSAVYIYVKDSEKKEALLRVIDKRNRPKVICLDKLGYNITSEFMMIKCPRHHNELNHYCADDHARKMTKWFLENKIYCPRIRKGLIQQHANSNQGIDTSVGNSSIMQQNYRVDVASNQRLDKDIDDMASQLGITFTDNVRASTTYPDSGRHYQQSNSEYFPLINTQNYHSIFGDEQLYLNNAPGKMATDLIINFNGYFMPSNEYKIKELSLFRLERDTVLVEYSVFLISNPPCTWEELDHQTKAGYRKYLEKYGVDWNSGTKSLEDVFNDLWTYVLESEYIYIRNGEQKKLLLNFLNQPEDVTMYEFVCLEDLDYTNSLRMSTHYHHHHQQSGTKNSANDNLFEMTSWLKNSKFYTSSSREKIHMVVDFVGYDLPHGVFAVKEFGAITMDQSGELQQDYYQVVQAPYDLKKLPLTYKLSYDYFYDRHGISWYKGKLPFKTFKETLIEYLKNVKYIYVRNNTQKKLLMQFIGNRKEIIPLDKFGFDIAPQMFTLCPNHNNEKYNCALENCRDMAMWLKKSEMFKPVVLKRNMSLKNVVIDFNGYYESADKFIIKEYSLLIIDNIQKTTITESQVTKPKSRWLFTNFSTKRNYRLHYLPFYSIKWSQGTESIFDARQRIIERLKDAKKIFIRNQRQKELLLNFIGDDANYRFLCCEDLGYTKRIVLPVGTTCLNHKQKLNSNCAIDNVSEMYEWLKKMQSSEKPKKEEIYHKNEHVIVDFIGYYIPVDQFVIKEFSAFVINDIEHAFGNLTNTYFITEKPHWLSKNPMELEDLPFKYQVIFSSFYDTFGISWNAGRYKFRTYPQSLRNYFDKAVNIYVRNNENKRLLLDIIGREFTKKVIVLRKFGYHEQPKMATRCPNHDEGWRNNCAVDNSKSMVRWIAKNRIKLNI
;
A
#
# COMPACT_ATOMS: atom_id res chain seq x y z
N MET A 1 -26.71 -21.17 11.80
CA MET A 1 -26.75 -20.81 10.37
C MET A 1 -27.45 -21.91 9.58
N ASN A 2 -28.54 -21.57 8.88
CA ASN A 2 -29.28 -22.51 8.04
C ASN A 2 -28.68 -22.56 6.62
N ILE A 3 -27.55 -23.27 6.49
CA ILE A 3 -26.83 -23.39 5.21
C ILE A 3 -27.70 -23.98 4.09
N LYS A 4 -28.67 -24.85 4.42
CA LYS A 4 -29.58 -25.42 3.42
C LYS A 4 -30.41 -24.32 2.76
N TYR A 5 -30.98 -23.42 3.55
CA TYR A 5 -31.71 -22.26 3.05
C TYR A 5 -30.80 -21.30 2.27
N LEU A 6 -29.61 -20.97 2.80
CA LEU A 6 -28.69 -20.06 2.10
C LEU A 6 -28.15 -20.63 0.78
N LYS A 7 -28.09 -21.96 0.61
CA LYS A 7 -27.71 -22.64 -0.64
C LYS A 7 -28.69 -22.39 -1.78
N GLU A 8 -29.97 -22.17 -1.46
CA GLU A 8 -31.04 -21.92 -2.43
C GLU A 8 -31.00 -20.46 -2.95
N LEU A 9 -30.32 -19.57 -2.24
CA LEU A 9 -30.16 -18.18 -2.64
C LEU A 9 -29.15 -18.04 -3.81
N ASN A 10 -29.48 -17.14 -4.74
CA ASN A 10 -28.61 -16.79 -5.86
C ASN A 10 -27.28 -16.20 -5.35
N LYS A 11 -26.18 -16.35 -6.10
CA LYS A 11 -24.92 -15.69 -5.77
C LYS A 11 -25.13 -14.17 -5.70
N GLU A 12 -24.46 -13.49 -4.78
CA GLU A 12 -24.58 -12.03 -4.56
C GLU A 12 -26.00 -11.55 -4.21
N SER A 13 -26.85 -12.41 -3.64
CA SER A 13 -28.21 -12.07 -3.21
C SER A 13 -28.30 -11.53 -1.78
N PHE A 14 -27.24 -11.66 -1.00
CA PHE A 14 -27.19 -11.24 0.39
C PHE A 14 -25.84 -10.62 0.78
N SER A 15 -25.84 -9.83 1.84
CA SER A 15 -24.66 -9.31 2.52
C SER A 15 -24.54 -9.94 3.90
N VAL A 16 -23.33 -9.97 4.44
CA VAL A 16 -23.03 -10.52 5.75
C VAL A 16 -22.54 -9.40 6.66
N VAL A 17 -23.09 -9.28 7.86
CA VAL A 17 -22.57 -8.41 8.92
C VAL A 17 -22.01 -9.31 10.01
N ILE A 18 -20.73 -9.18 10.34
CA ILE A 18 -20.03 -10.06 11.28
C ILE A 18 -19.14 -9.27 12.24
N ASP A 19 -19.16 -9.65 13.51
CA ASP A 19 -18.18 -9.28 14.52
C ASP A 19 -17.77 -10.52 15.30
N PHE A 20 -16.58 -10.48 15.88
CA PHE A 20 -16.02 -11.61 16.61
C PHE A 20 -14.98 -11.15 17.62
N ASN A 21 -14.84 -11.94 18.68
CA ASN A 21 -13.81 -11.74 19.70
C ASN A 21 -12.97 -13.02 19.80
N GLY A 22 -11.67 -12.85 20.08
CA GLY A 22 -10.70 -13.93 20.08
C GLY A 22 -9.41 -13.60 20.80
N TYR A 23 -8.42 -14.49 20.70
CA TYR A 23 -7.11 -14.39 21.33
C TYR A 23 -6.01 -14.77 20.33
N LEU A 24 -4.78 -14.31 20.57
CA LEU A 24 -3.61 -14.67 19.76
C LEU A 24 -2.96 -15.93 20.33
N ASP A 25 -2.51 -16.85 19.49
CA ASP A 25 -1.68 -17.97 19.92
C ASP A 25 -0.17 -17.62 19.95
N SER A 26 0.67 -18.58 20.30
CA SER A 26 2.13 -18.45 20.34
C SER A 26 2.80 -18.12 19.01
N LYS A 27 2.10 -18.33 17.88
CA LYS A 27 2.56 -17.95 16.55
C LYS A 27 2.01 -16.60 16.11
N ASN A 28 1.37 -15.87 17.03
CA ASN A 28 0.67 -14.62 16.76
C ASN A 28 -0.49 -14.80 15.75
N GLU A 29 -1.07 -16.01 15.63
CA GLU A 29 -2.26 -16.24 14.83
C GLU A 29 -3.53 -15.94 15.66
N PHE A 30 -4.48 -15.20 15.08
CA PHE A 30 -5.72 -14.84 15.75
C PHE A 30 -6.74 -15.98 15.71
N ASN A 31 -7.12 -16.46 16.89
CA ASN A 31 -8.10 -17.51 17.09
C ASN A 31 -9.43 -16.92 17.57
N ILE A 32 -10.47 -17.03 16.73
CA ILE A 32 -11.84 -16.62 17.07
C ILE A 32 -12.38 -17.54 18.17
N LYS A 33 -12.96 -16.95 19.23
CA LYS A 33 -13.57 -17.69 20.34
C LYS A 33 -15.08 -17.51 20.43
N GLU A 34 -15.58 -16.34 20.06
CA GLU A 34 -17.01 -16.10 19.83
C GLU A 34 -17.19 -15.28 18.56
N TYR A 35 -18.32 -15.49 17.88
CA TYR A 35 -18.71 -14.68 16.74
C TYR A 35 -20.23 -14.47 16.73
N SER A 36 -20.66 -13.35 16.15
CA SER A 36 -22.03 -13.17 15.70
C SER A 36 -22.03 -12.80 14.23
N LEU A 37 -23.00 -13.34 13.49
CA LEU A 37 -23.14 -13.13 12.07
C LEU A 37 -24.61 -12.98 11.72
N TYR A 38 -24.93 -11.94 10.96
CA TYR A 38 -26.26 -11.67 10.42
C TYR A 38 -26.19 -11.69 8.89
N VAL A 39 -27.11 -12.41 8.27
CA VAL A 39 -27.26 -12.45 6.81
C VAL A 39 -28.43 -11.55 6.43
N ILE A 40 -28.16 -10.56 5.60
CA ILE A 40 -29.14 -9.55 5.16
C ILE A 40 -29.35 -9.69 3.66
N ASN A 41 -30.59 -9.86 3.21
CA ASN A 41 -30.91 -9.93 1.78
C ASN A 41 -30.86 -8.54 1.10
N LYS A 42 -31.20 -8.47 -0.19
CA LYS A 42 -31.24 -7.21 -0.96
C LYS A 42 -32.34 -6.23 -0.53
N THR A 43 -33.38 -6.67 0.17
CA THR A 43 -34.46 -5.80 0.68
C THR A 43 -34.10 -5.21 2.05
N GLY A 44 -33.04 -5.71 2.69
CA GLY A 44 -32.60 -5.30 4.01
C GLY A 44 -33.14 -6.17 5.14
N GLU A 45 -33.90 -7.22 4.82
CA GLU A 45 -34.42 -8.17 5.80
C GLU A 45 -33.30 -9.10 6.25
N ILE A 46 -33.28 -9.37 7.55
CA ILE A 46 -32.38 -10.35 8.17
C ILE A 46 -32.98 -11.73 7.89
N ILE A 47 -32.28 -12.55 7.11
CA ILE A 47 -32.78 -13.85 6.66
C ILE A 47 -32.16 -15.04 7.40
N ASP A 48 -31.04 -14.82 8.09
CA ASP A 48 -30.42 -15.80 8.98
C ASP A 48 -29.55 -15.07 10.01
N THR A 49 -29.44 -15.64 11.20
CA THR A 49 -28.56 -15.17 12.27
C THR A 49 -27.81 -16.34 12.87
N SER A 50 -26.56 -16.12 13.27
CA SER A 50 -25.74 -17.14 13.91
C SER A 50 -24.86 -16.48 14.95
N PHE A 51 -25.13 -16.75 16.22
CA PHE A 51 -24.27 -16.40 17.34
C PHE A 51 -23.80 -17.69 18.00
N GLN A 52 -22.48 -17.91 18.04
CA GLN A 52 -21.91 -19.14 18.58
C GLN A 52 -20.60 -18.86 19.32
N VAL A 53 -20.31 -19.71 20.30
CA VAL A 53 -19.01 -19.80 20.97
C VAL A 53 -18.29 -21.01 20.40
N LEU A 54 -17.05 -20.84 19.94
CA LEU A 54 -16.31 -21.94 19.32
C LEU A 54 -15.70 -22.86 20.38
N SER A 55 -15.92 -24.16 20.23
CA SER A 55 -15.25 -25.19 21.02
C SER A 55 -13.75 -25.21 20.69
N PRO A 56 -12.87 -25.25 21.70
CA PRO A 56 -11.43 -25.34 21.47
C PRO A 56 -11.06 -26.71 20.89
N GLU A 57 -10.00 -26.75 20.08
CA GLU A 57 -9.47 -28.01 19.52
C GLU A 57 -8.60 -28.77 20.53
N LEU A 58 -8.03 -28.05 21.51
CA LEU A 58 -7.12 -28.57 22.53
C LEU A 58 -7.72 -28.40 23.93
N ARG A 59 -7.30 -29.22 24.90
CA ARG A 59 -7.60 -28.95 26.32
C ARG A 59 -6.78 -27.75 26.76
N SER A 60 -7.24 -27.05 27.80
CA SER A 60 -6.52 -25.87 28.32
C SER A 60 -5.09 -26.22 28.73
N ASP A 61 -4.91 -27.43 29.24
CA ASP A 61 -3.65 -27.94 29.79
C ASP A 61 -2.68 -28.35 28.67
N ASP A 62 -3.18 -28.49 27.43
CA ASP A 62 -2.39 -28.76 26.24
C ASP A 62 -1.93 -27.47 25.53
N LEU A 63 -2.35 -26.29 26.01
CA LEU A 63 -1.93 -25.01 25.43
C LEU A 63 -0.51 -24.69 25.85
N ASP A 64 0.28 -24.18 24.91
CA ASP A 64 1.56 -23.59 25.27
C ASP A 64 1.36 -22.37 26.20
N PRO A 65 2.35 -22.04 27.06
CA PRO A 65 2.20 -20.99 28.06
C PRO A 65 1.84 -19.60 27.51
N ILE A 66 2.29 -19.27 26.30
CA ILE A 66 2.01 -17.97 25.66
C ILE A 66 0.54 -17.93 25.23
N THR A 67 0.08 -18.97 24.53
CA THR A 67 -1.32 -19.09 24.11
C THR A 67 -2.26 -19.10 25.32
N TYR A 68 -1.92 -19.83 26.37
CA TYR A 68 -2.70 -19.85 27.62
C TYR A 68 -2.76 -18.46 28.26
N GLY A 69 -1.64 -17.74 28.33
CA GLY A 69 -1.58 -16.37 28.85
C GLY A 69 -2.47 -15.38 28.06
N ASN A 70 -2.42 -15.45 26.73
CA ASN A 70 -3.28 -14.63 25.86
C ASN A 70 -4.77 -14.98 26.02
N TYR A 71 -5.09 -16.27 26.13
CA TYR A 71 -6.45 -16.71 26.40
C TYR A 71 -6.94 -16.26 27.79
N LYS A 72 -6.09 -16.26 28.81
CA LYS A 72 -6.43 -15.76 30.15
C LYS A 72 -6.84 -14.27 30.11
N LYS A 73 -6.08 -13.43 29.40
CA LYS A 73 -6.44 -12.01 29.16
C LYS A 73 -7.79 -11.87 28.45
N TYR A 74 -8.04 -12.72 27.45
CA TYR A 74 -9.35 -12.81 26.79
C TYR A 74 -10.47 -13.22 27.77
N PHE A 75 -10.23 -14.22 28.60
CA PHE A 75 -11.21 -14.70 29.58
C PHE A 75 -11.52 -13.64 30.64
N GLU A 76 -10.55 -12.88 31.11
CA GLU A 76 -10.76 -11.77 32.06
C GLU A 76 -11.70 -10.70 31.46
N LYS A 77 -11.52 -10.39 30.17
CA LYS A 77 -12.31 -9.39 29.45
C LYS A 77 -13.71 -9.89 29.08
N TYR A 78 -13.84 -11.10 28.55
CA TYR A 78 -15.10 -11.60 27.97
C TYR A 78 -15.79 -12.68 28.81
N ARG A 79 -15.14 -13.22 29.86
CA ARG A 79 -15.71 -14.23 30.79
C ARG A 79 -16.25 -15.52 30.13
N ILE A 80 -15.76 -15.87 28.93
CA ILE A 80 -16.13 -17.11 28.22
C ILE A 80 -15.10 -18.20 28.53
N LYS A 81 -15.49 -19.21 29.33
CA LYS A 81 -14.63 -20.35 29.74
C LYS A 81 -14.09 -21.14 28.54
N TRP A 82 -12.91 -21.77 28.71
CA TRP A 82 -12.17 -22.42 27.62
C TRP A 82 -12.99 -23.55 26.99
N HIS A 83 -13.48 -24.46 27.83
CA HIS A 83 -14.29 -25.60 27.42
C HIS A 83 -15.72 -25.23 26.97
N LYS A 84 -16.15 -23.97 27.14
CA LYS A 84 -17.47 -23.55 26.65
C LYS A 84 -17.39 -23.40 25.13
N GLY A 85 -18.25 -24.14 24.44
CA GLY A 85 -18.40 -24.06 22.99
C GLY A 85 -19.74 -24.65 22.56
N THR A 86 -20.42 -23.95 21.68
CA THR A 86 -21.70 -24.32 21.07
C THR A 86 -21.53 -24.79 19.63
N GLU A 87 -20.39 -24.52 19.00
CA GLU A 87 -20.07 -24.94 17.63
C GLU A 87 -18.58 -25.32 17.51
N ARG A 88 -18.27 -26.34 16.70
CA ARG A 88 -16.87 -26.71 16.40
C ARG A 88 -16.25 -25.71 15.43
N LYS A 89 -14.96 -25.36 15.63
CA LYS A 89 -14.20 -24.44 14.76
C LYS A 89 -14.28 -24.79 13.27
N ASN A 90 -14.18 -26.08 12.92
CA ASN A 90 -14.30 -26.55 11.53
C ASN A 90 -15.71 -26.32 10.93
N THR A 91 -16.76 -26.50 11.72
CA THR A 91 -18.14 -26.23 11.26
C THR A 91 -18.33 -24.75 10.99
N PHE A 92 -17.89 -23.88 11.92
CA PHE A 92 -17.90 -22.44 11.71
C PHE A 92 -17.10 -22.04 10.46
N LYS A 93 -15.88 -22.58 10.30
CA LYS A 93 -15.03 -22.30 9.14
C LYS A 93 -15.73 -22.69 7.82
N ASN A 94 -16.38 -23.85 7.78
CA ASN A 94 -17.15 -24.29 6.61
C ASN A 94 -18.35 -23.38 6.33
N ASN A 95 -19.07 -22.96 7.36
CA ASN A 95 -20.21 -22.04 7.24
C ASN A 95 -19.76 -20.67 6.75
N LEU A 96 -18.66 -20.16 7.29
CA LEU A 96 -18.07 -18.89 6.90
C LEU A 96 -17.55 -18.94 5.46
N ASN A 97 -16.83 -20.00 5.08
CA ASN A 97 -16.39 -20.25 3.70
C ASN A 97 -17.56 -20.21 2.72
N PHE A 98 -18.66 -20.89 3.05
CA PHE A 98 -19.87 -20.87 2.24
C PHE A 98 -20.43 -19.44 2.07
N CYS A 99 -20.46 -18.65 3.15
CA CYS A 99 -20.85 -17.25 3.08
C CYS A 99 -19.87 -16.43 2.23
N PHE A 100 -18.56 -16.67 2.31
CA PHE A 100 -17.56 -16.00 1.48
C PHE A 100 -17.74 -16.31 -0.01
N ASP A 101 -18.10 -17.53 -0.38
CA ASP A 101 -18.32 -17.90 -1.79
C ASP A 101 -19.57 -17.23 -2.42
N LYS A 102 -20.54 -16.85 -1.58
CA LYS A 102 -21.90 -16.49 -2.02
C LYS A 102 -22.30 -15.06 -1.71
N ALA A 103 -21.82 -14.49 -0.61
CA ALA A 103 -22.20 -13.16 -0.18
C ALA A 103 -21.69 -12.12 -1.16
N TYR A 104 -22.50 -11.09 -1.37
CA TYR A 104 -22.12 -9.91 -2.13
C TYR A 104 -21.05 -9.09 -1.39
N LYS A 105 -21.21 -8.92 -0.07
CA LYS A 105 -20.39 -8.05 0.78
C LYS A 105 -20.28 -8.60 2.20
N PHE A 106 -19.16 -8.27 2.85
CA PHE A 106 -18.97 -8.44 4.29
C PHE A 106 -18.82 -7.08 4.96
N PHE A 107 -19.55 -6.86 6.03
CA PHE A 107 -19.41 -5.71 6.91
C PHE A 107 -18.79 -6.16 8.21
N VAL A 108 -17.64 -5.59 8.53
CA VAL A 108 -16.92 -5.81 9.80
C VAL A 108 -16.78 -4.48 10.54
N TYR A 109 -16.53 -4.53 11.84
CA TYR A 109 -16.50 -3.31 12.65
C TYR A 109 -15.36 -2.36 12.24
N ASN A 110 -14.12 -2.85 12.20
CA ASN A 110 -12.92 -2.03 11.91
C ASN A 110 -11.85 -2.79 11.09
N GLN A 111 -10.74 -2.11 10.77
CA GLN A 111 -9.64 -2.68 9.98
C GLN A 111 -8.95 -3.87 10.67
N ASN A 112 -8.85 -3.90 12.00
CA ASN A 112 -8.27 -5.03 12.74
C ASN A 112 -9.17 -6.27 12.64
N ASN A 113 -10.50 -6.10 12.73
CA ASN A 113 -11.46 -7.17 12.47
C ASN A 113 -11.34 -7.65 11.01
N LYS A 114 -11.16 -6.76 10.03
CA LYS A 114 -10.92 -7.17 8.63
C LYS A 114 -9.69 -8.04 8.50
N GLN A 115 -8.54 -7.61 9.02
CA GLN A 115 -7.30 -8.38 8.91
C GLN A 115 -7.38 -9.71 9.66
N SER A 116 -7.99 -9.73 10.84
CA SER A 116 -8.18 -10.95 11.62
C SER A 116 -9.09 -11.95 10.90
N LEU A 117 -10.14 -11.47 10.24
CA LEU A 117 -11.03 -12.30 9.41
C LEU A 117 -10.29 -12.88 8.21
N ILE A 118 -9.48 -12.05 7.53
CA ILE A 118 -8.65 -12.46 6.39
C ILE A 118 -7.63 -13.53 6.84
N ASN A 119 -6.86 -13.28 7.89
CA ASN A 119 -5.85 -14.22 8.41
C ASN A 119 -6.50 -15.56 8.81
N PHE A 120 -7.69 -15.53 9.40
CA PHE A 120 -8.45 -16.73 9.76
C PHE A 120 -8.83 -17.58 8.51
N LEU A 121 -8.99 -16.94 7.34
CA LEU A 121 -9.38 -17.57 6.08
C LEU A 121 -8.18 -17.92 5.17
N GLU A 122 -7.10 -17.12 5.19
CA GLU A 122 -5.97 -17.13 4.25
C GLU A 122 -5.19 -18.45 4.14
N LYS A 123 -5.35 -19.39 5.08
CA LYS A 123 -4.82 -20.76 4.90
C LYS A 123 -5.41 -21.50 3.69
N GLN A 124 -6.44 -20.98 3.01
CA GLN A 124 -7.11 -21.67 1.89
C GLN A 124 -7.51 -20.82 0.67
N TYR A 125 -7.35 -19.48 0.68
CA TYR A 125 -7.83 -18.63 -0.43
C TYR A 125 -6.74 -17.77 -1.05
N HIS A 126 -6.78 -17.63 -2.38
CA HIS A 126 -6.07 -16.58 -3.08
C HIS A 126 -6.80 -15.24 -2.88
N LEU A 127 -6.05 -14.17 -2.56
CA LEU A 127 -6.56 -12.82 -2.25
C LEU A 127 -7.56 -12.23 -3.26
N THR A 128 -7.61 -12.75 -4.49
CA THR A 128 -8.51 -12.30 -5.56
C THR A 128 -9.96 -12.78 -5.42
N MET A 129 -10.25 -13.73 -4.52
CA MET A 129 -11.58 -14.34 -4.36
C MET A 129 -12.39 -13.81 -3.17
N ILE A 130 -11.82 -12.89 -2.39
CA ILE A 130 -12.47 -12.39 -1.16
C ILE A 130 -13.57 -11.39 -1.57
N PRO A 131 -14.85 -11.59 -1.19
CA PRO A 131 -15.90 -10.59 -1.36
C PRO A 131 -15.47 -9.26 -0.74
N LYS A 132 -16.06 -8.16 -1.19
CA LYS A 132 -15.68 -6.84 -0.66
C LYS A 132 -15.94 -6.78 0.86
N ILE A 133 -14.87 -6.80 1.65
CA ILE A 133 -14.91 -6.60 3.11
C ILE A 133 -14.80 -5.11 3.40
N ILE A 134 -15.88 -4.56 3.94
CA ILE A 134 -16.10 -3.14 4.21
C ILE A 134 -16.05 -2.94 5.72
N THR A 135 -15.26 -1.96 6.17
CA THR A 135 -15.09 -1.70 7.59
C THR A 135 -15.98 -0.52 8.00
N LEU A 136 -16.95 -0.76 8.88
CA LEU A 136 -17.97 0.26 9.19
C LEU A 136 -17.36 1.49 9.88
N ARG A 137 -16.36 1.30 10.75
CA ARG A 137 -15.68 2.39 11.44
C ARG A 137 -14.91 3.28 10.48
N GLU A 138 -14.04 2.74 9.64
CA GLU A 138 -13.19 3.56 8.76
C GLU A 138 -13.96 4.10 7.54
N ASN A 139 -14.87 3.31 6.95
CA ASN A 139 -15.62 3.74 5.78
C ASN A 139 -16.82 4.66 6.11
N PHE A 140 -17.40 4.56 7.31
CA PHE A 140 -18.64 5.27 7.66
C PHE A 140 -18.63 5.97 9.02
N ASP A 141 -17.49 6.02 9.71
CA ASP A 141 -17.37 6.58 11.07
C ASP A 141 -18.38 5.95 12.06
N PHE A 142 -18.71 4.67 11.86
CA PHE A 142 -19.56 3.93 12.76
C PHE A 142 -18.85 3.73 14.10
N LYS A 143 -19.45 4.24 15.18
CA LYS A 143 -19.00 4.04 16.55
C LYS A 143 -20.02 3.18 17.30
N ILE A 144 -19.54 2.15 17.97
CA ILE A 144 -20.37 1.37 18.90
C ILE A 144 -20.52 2.22 20.17
N THR A 145 -21.61 2.99 20.26
CA THR A 145 -21.95 3.70 21.49
C THR A 145 -22.45 2.69 22.53
N ILE A 146 -21.77 2.66 23.67
CA ILE A 146 -22.18 1.87 24.81
C ILE A 146 -23.04 2.78 25.67
N ASN A 147 -24.35 2.56 25.67
CA ASN A 147 -25.26 3.36 26.47
C ASN A 147 -25.04 3.00 27.95
N SER A 148 -24.27 3.81 28.67
CA SER A 148 -23.87 3.53 30.06
C SER A 148 -25.05 3.56 31.03
N LYS A 149 -26.18 4.15 30.63
CA LYS A 149 -27.39 4.38 31.45
C LYS A 149 -28.45 3.27 31.38
N ILE A 150 -28.26 2.22 30.59
CA ILE A 150 -29.23 1.09 30.56
C ILE A 150 -29.02 0.24 31.82
N ASN A 151 -30.05 0.16 32.66
CA ASN A 151 -30.10 -0.61 33.91
C ASN A 151 -29.42 -1.99 33.77
N THR A 152 -28.46 -2.24 34.65
CA THR A 152 -27.44 -3.30 34.63
C THR A 152 -27.96 -4.74 34.80
N ASN A 153 -29.24 -5.04 34.58
CA ASN A 153 -29.77 -6.33 35.02
C ASN A 153 -29.96 -7.41 33.96
N ILE A 154 -29.86 -7.12 32.65
CA ILE A 154 -30.00 -8.18 31.63
C ILE A 154 -29.15 -7.86 30.40
N SER A 155 -28.01 -8.54 30.21
CA SER A 155 -27.51 -8.76 28.86
C SER A 155 -28.29 -9.94 28.29
N PRO A 156 -28.90 -9.82 27.10
CA PRO A 156 -29.67 -10.91 26.50
C PRO A 156 -28.80 -12.12 26.11
N CYS A 157 -27.47 -12.01 26.19
CA CYS A 157 -26.58 -13.11 25.85
C CYS A 157 -26.40 -14.07 27.03
N ASN A 158 -27.15 -15.18 27.01
CA ASN A 158 -27.05 -16.30 27.99
C ASN A 158 -25.63 -16.89 28.14
N ASN A 159 -24.70 -16.54 27.24
CA ASN A 159 -23.34 -17.01 27.31
C ASN A 159 -22.43 -16.21 28.26
N HIS A 160 -22.81 -14.99 28.61
CA HIS A 160 -22.07 -14.10 29.48
C HIS A 160 -22.69 -14.09 30.89
N LYS A 161 -21.90 -14.38 31.93
CA LYS A 161 -22.37 -14.42 33.33
C LYS A 161 -22.61 -13.03 33.93
N GLN A 162 -22.10 -11.99 33.30
CA GLN A 162 -22.29 -10.60 33.68
C GLN A 162 -22.65 -9.81 32.41
N PRO A 163 -23.46 -8.73 32.53
CA PRO A 163 -23.79 -7.86 31.42
C PRO A 163 -22.57 -7.05 31.00
N ASN A 164 -21.63 -7.72 30.33
CA ASN A 164 -20.41 -7.12 29.87
C ASN A 164 -20.64 -6.54 28.48
N LYS A 165 -20.40 -5.24 28.35
CA LYS A 165 -20.90 -4.33 27.32
C LYS A 165 -20.33 -4.52 25.89
N ARG A 166 -19.74 -5.67 25.56
CA ARG A 166 -18.98 -5.88 24.30
C ARG A 166 -19.04 -7.31 23.75
N CYS A 167 -20.12 -8.06 23.94
CA CYS A 167 -20.24 -9.35 23.27
C CYS A 167 -20.37 -9.16 21.76
N ALA A 168 -19.89 -10.14 20.98
CA ALA A 168 -19.96 -10.07 19.51
C ALA A 168 -21.40 -9.87 19.00
N ASN A 169 -22.41 -10.44 19.67
CA ASN A 169 -23.81 -10.29 19.26
C ASN A 169 -24.34 -8.85 19.37
N ASP A 170 -24.13 -8.21 20.52
CA ASP A 170 -24.60 -6.83 20.76
C ASP A 170 -23.95 -5.84 19.79
N ASN A 171 -22.68 -6.10 19.43
CA ASN A 171 -21.96 -5.30 18.44
C ASN A 171 -22.57 -5.47 17.04
N VAL A 172 -22.82 -6.71 16.62
CA VAL A 172 -23.40 -6.99 15.30
C VAL A 172 -24.81 -6.43 15.18
N GLU A 173 -25.65 -6.50 16.21
CA GLU A 173 -26.99 -5.91 16.18
C GLU A 173 -26.95 -4.40 15.88
N LYS A 174 -26.03 -3.67 16.54
CA LYS A 174 -25.80 -2.24 16.25
C LYS A 174 -25.27 -2.01 14.85
N MET A 175 -24.37 -2.87 14.38
CA MET A 175 -23.83 -2.82 13.02
C MET A 175 -24.93 -3.08 11.97
N VAL A 176 -25.81 -4.05 12.22
CA VAL A 176 -26.94 -4.41 11.35
C VAL A 176 -27.93 -3.26 11.27
N ALA A 177 -28.31 -2.67 12.41
CA ALA A 177 -29.18 -1.48 12.45
C ALA A 177 -28.58 -0.33 11.63
N PHE A 178 -27.27 -0.11 11.70
CA PHE A 178 -26.57 0.88 10.90
C PHE A 178 -26.59 0.54 9.40
N VAL A 179 -26.21 -0.70 9.04
CA VAL A 179 -26.24 -1.22 7.66
C VAL A 179 -27.64 -1.11 7.06
N GLN A 180 -28.69 -1.38 7.85
CA GLN A 180 -30.08 -1.25 7.45
C GLN A 180 -30.49 0.21 7.24
N LYS A 181 -30.23 1.07 8.22
CA LYS A 181 -30.53 2.52 8.19
C LYS A 181 -29.96 3.19 6.94
N TYR A 182 -28.73 2.85 6.56
CA TYR A 182 -28.06 3.44 5.40
C TYR A 182 -28.18 2.59 4.14
N LYS A 183 -28.96 1.50 4.15
CA LYS A 183 -29.14 0.59 3.01
C LYS A 183 -27.82 0.10 2.38
N LEU A 184 -26.80 -0.14 3.20
CA LEU A 184 -25.44 -0.49 2.73
C LEU A 184 -25.41 -1.86 2.04
N TYR A 185 -26.38 -2.73 2.33
CA TYR A 185 -26.57 -4.03 1.69
C TYR A 185 -26.94 -3.93 0.19
N THR A 186 -27.33 -2.75 -0.30
CA THR A 186 -27.62 -2.53 -1.74
C THR A 186 -26.35 -2.19 -2.53
N GLY A 187 -26.38 -2.42 -3.85
CA GLY A 187 -25.31 -1.96 -4.75
C GLY A 187 -25.23 -0.43 -4.84
N PHE A 188 -26.37 0.25 -4.72
CA PHE A 188 -26.52 1.69 -4.97
C PHE A 188 -25.83 2.57 -3.92
N THR A 189 -25.93 2.27 -2.62
CA THR A 189 -25.40 3.17 -1.58
C THR A 189 -23.87 3.17 -1.50
N LEU A 190 -23.23 2.07 -1.90
CA LEU A 190 -21.76 1.96 -1.91
C LEU A 190 -21.10 2.44 -3.20
N ASN A 191 -21.91 2.63 -4.26
CA ASN A 191 -21.51 3.33 -5.47
C ASN A 191 -21.61 4.85 -5.34
N ARG A 192 -22.01 5.38 -4.18
CA ARG A 192 -22.00 6.82 -3.99
C ARG A 192 -20.57 7.32 -4.04
N THR A 193 -20.32 8.23 -4.97
CA THR A 193 -19.01 8.83 -5.23
C THR A 193 -18.90 10.19 -4.54
N HIS A 194 -17.69 10.65 -4.31
CA HIS A 194 -17.39 12.06 -4.13
C HIS A 194 -17.36 12.70 -5.53
N ALA A 195 -17.93 13.89 -5.70
CA ALA A 195 -17.85 14.60 -6.97
C ALA A 195 -17.00 15.86 -6.78
N VAL A 196 -15.87 15.96 -7.46
CA VAL A 196 -15.06 17.19 -7.51
C VAL A 196 -15.43 17.96 -8.76
N ILE A 197 -15.90 19.20 -8.59
CA ILE A 197 -16.52 19.98 -9.66
C ILE A 197 -15.89 21.36 -9.74
N ASP A 198 -15.49 21.74 -10.95
CA ASP A 198 -15.28 23.14 -11.30
C ASP A 198 -16.08 23.49 -12.55
N PHE A 199 -16.40 24.77 -12.70
CA PHE A 199 -17.19 25.24 -13.83
C PHE A 199 -16.98 26.73 -14.07
N SER A 200 -17.00 27.14 -15.34
CA SER A 200 -16.97 28.54 -15.74
C SER A 200 -18.41 29.05 -15.92
N TYR A 201 -18.73 30.19 -15.33
CA TYR A 201 -20.07 30.77 -15.35
C TYR A 201 -20.02 32.29 -15.43
N TYR A 202 -21.14 32.90 -15.84
CA TYR A 202 -21.37 34.35 -15.76
C TYR A 202 -22.74 34.63 -15.14
N LYS A 203 -22.91 35.85 -14.61
CA LYS A 203 -24.17 36.33 -14.05
C LYS A 203 -24.89 37.21 -15.08
N LYS A 204 -26.18 36.95 -15.29
CA LYS A 204 -27.09 37.86 -16.00
C LYS A 204 -27.44 39.07 -15.12
N LEU A 205 -28.12 40.07 -15.68
CA LEU A 205 -28.57 41.28 -14.96
C LEU A 205 -29.55 40.95 -13.83
N ASP A 206 -30.35 39.89 -13.99
CA ASP A 206 -31.27 39.34 -12.98
C ASP A 206 -30.57 38.44 -11.93
N TRP A 207 -29.23 38.42 -11.89
CA TRP A 207 -28.42 37.54 -11.04
C TRP A 207 -28.55 36.04 -11.33
N THR A 208 -29.20 35.66 -12.45
CA THR A 208 -29.23 34.26 -12.89
C THR A 208 -27.84 33.81 -13.28
N VAL A 209 -27.40 32.67 -12.71
CA VAL A 209 -26.12 32.05 -12.99
C VAL A 209 -26.23 31.19 -14.24
N MET A 210 -25.41 31.51 -15.24
CA MET A 210 -25.34 30.78 -16.50
C MET A 210 -23.99 30.04 -16.58
N ILE A 211 -24.03 28.71 -16.50
CA ILE A 211 -22.82 27.87 -16.65
C ILE A 211 -22.48 27.73 -18.14
N LYS A 212 -21.22 27.96 -18.49
CA LYS A 212 -20.67 27.90 -19.86
C LYS A 212 -19.72 26.72 -20.08
N GLU A 213 -19.05 26.26 -19.03
CA GLU A 213 -18.23 25.05 -19.02
C GLU A 213 -18.38 24.39 -17.66
N VAL A 214 -18.48 23.06 -17.61
CA VAL A 214 -18.49 22.29 -16.36
C VAL A 214 -17.61 21.07 -16.52
N THR A 215 -16.80 20.81 -15.51
CA THR A 215 -16.11 19.54 -15.33
C THR A 215 -16.42 18.97 -13.96
N MET A 216 -16.77 17.70 -13.95
CA MET A 216 -17.04 16.92 -12.75
C MET A 216 -16.26 15.61 -12.83
N ILE A 217 -15.54 15.31 -11.76
CA ILE A 217 -14.79 14.05 -11.60
C ILE A 217 -15.40 13.31 -10.41
N GLU A 218 -15.90 12.10 -10.67
CA GLU A 218 -16.42 11.23 -9.62
C GLU A 218 -15.30 10.33 -9.07
N ILE A 219 -15.19 10.26 -7.76
CA ILE A 219 -14.17 9.52 -7.02
C ILE A 219 -14.89 8.58 -6.06
N ASP A 220 -14.57 7.30 -6.06
CA ASP A 220 -15.18 6.38 -5.09
C ASP A 220 -14.54 6.48 -3.69
N HIS A 221 -15.02 5.66 -2.76
CA HIS A 221 -14.54 5.62 -1.38
C HIS A 221 -13.12 5.05 -1.23
N ASP A 222 -12.58 4.41 -2.27
CA ASP A 222 -11.23 3.88 -2.32
C ASP A 222 -10.24 4.89 -2.95
N GLY A 223 -10.72 6.09 -3.30
CA GLY A 223 -9.91 7.13 -3.94
C GLY A 223 -9.67 6.90 -5.43
N VAL A 224 -10.49 6.06 -6.08
CA VAL A 224 -10.36 5.75 -7.51
C VAL A 224 -11.33 6.64 -8.31
N GLU A 225 -10.79 7.32 -9.32
CA GLU A 225 -11.59 8.07 -10.30
C GLU A 225 -12.49 7.11 -11.11
N ARG A 226 -13.80 7.34 -11.06
CA ARG A 226 -14.81 6.51 -11.73
C ARG A 226 -15.32 7.12 -13.02
N LEU A 227 -15.56 8.42 -13.01
CA LEU A 227 -16.11 9.16 -14.14
C LEU A 227 -15.40 10.50 -14.26
N HIS A 228 -15.06 10.85 -15.50
CA HIS A 228 -14.60 12.20 -15.85
C HIS A 228 -15.57 12.78 -16.88
N TYR A 229 -16.38 13.74 -16.45
CA TYR A 229 -17.36 14.44 -17.28
C TYR A 229 -16.92 15.89 -17.48
N SER A 230 -16.56 16.27 -18.71
CA SER A 230 -16.19 17.65 -19.06
C SER A 230 -16.95 18.12 -20.31
N LYS A 231 -17.74 19.19 -20.17
CA LYS A 231 -18.63 19.70 -21.22
C LYS A 231 -18.73 21.22 -21.23
N SER A 232 -18.91 21.79 -22.43
CA SER A 232 -19.21 23.20 -22.66
C SER A 232 -20.61 23.37 -23.25
N PHE A 233 -21.25 24.52 -22.99
CA PHE A 233 -22.67 24.74 -23.25
C PHE A 233 -22.91 25.65 -24.45
N LYS A 234 -23.76 25.24 -25.39
CA LYS A 234 -24.14 26.05 -26.56
C LYS A 234 -25.32 26.95 -26.19
N PHE A 235 -25.13 28.27 -26.33
CA PHE A 235 -26.22 29.23 -26.14
C PHE A 235 -26.91 29.55 -27.47
N PRO A 236 -28.22 29.83 -27.47
CA PRO A 236 -28.93 30.28 -28.66
C PRO A 236 -28.32 31.60 -29.18
N PRO A 237 -28.41 31.90 -30.49
CA PRO A 237 -27.82 33.10 -31.09
C PRO A 237 -28.25 34.38 -30.37
N ILE A 238 -27.30 35.32 -30.19
CA ILE A 238 -27.45 36.59 -29.45
C ILE A 238 -28.67 37.42 -29.90
N ARG A 239 -29.10 37.30 -31.16
CA ARG A 239 -30.24 38.04 -31.73
C ARG A 239 -31.59 37.78 -31.04
N LEU A 240 -31.68 36.77 -30.18
CA LEU A 240 -32.91 36.38 -29.49
C LEU A 240 -32.99 36.80 -28.01
N LEU A 241 -31.99 37.52 -27.49
CA LEU A 241 -31.99 37.97 -26.10
C LEU A 241 -31.98 39.51 -26.05
N PRO A 242 -32.99 40.16 -25.42
CA PRO A 242 -33.09 41.62 -25.32
C PRO A 242 -31.94 42.28 -24.55
N GLU A 243 -31.17 41.49 -23.79
CA GLU A 243 -30.09 41.93 -22.93
C GLU A 243 -28.79 41.16 -23.24
N GLY A 244 -27.98 41.70 -24.15
CA GLY A 244 -26.53 41.40 -24.26
C GLY A 244 -25.79 42.72 -24.50
N PRO A 245 -24.45 42.87 -24.32
CA PRO A 245 -23.42 41.83 -24.16
C PRO A 245 -22.31 42.18 -23.12
N LYS A 246 -22.48 43.16 -22.21
CA LYS A 246 -21.34 43.69 -21.42
C LYS A 246 -20.74 42.65 -20.46
N SER A 247 -21.56 41.97 -19.65
CA SER A 247 -21.07 40.95 -18.70
C SER A 247 -20.54 39.70 -19.40
N TYR A 248 -21.10 39.31 -20.55
CA TYR A 248 -20.60 38.18 -21.31
C TYR A 248 -19.29 38.50 -22.03
N LYS A 249 -19.13 39.69 -22.64
CA LYS A 249 -17.87 40.08 -23.27
C LYS A 249 -16.72 40.11 -22.26
N GLU A 250 -16.99 40.53 -21.03
CA GLU A 250 -16.01 40.44 -19.95
C GLU A 250 -15.67 38.99 -19.59
N PHE A 251 -16.69 38.12 -19.49
CA PHE A 251 -16.51 36.68 -19.28
C PHE A 251 -15.71 36.04 -20.43
N GLU A 252 -16.03 36.34 -21.69
CA GLU A 252 -15.35 35.85 -22.89
C GLU A 252 -13.90 36.31 -22.93
N ARG A 253 -13.64 37.58 -22.58
CA ARG A 253 -12.27 38.11 -22.45
C ARG A 253 -11.48 37.39 -21.36
N LYS A 254 -12.11 37.10 -20.21
CA LYS A 254 -11.48 36.43 -19.05
C LYS A 254 -11.22 34.95 -19.30
N THR A 255 -12.18 34.25 -19.91
CA THR A 255 -12.14 32.79 -20.04
C THR A 255 -11.64 32.34 -21.41
N GLY A 256 -11.90 33.09 -22.48
CA GLY A 256 -11.68 32.64 -23.85
C GLY A 256 -12.79 31.75 -24.40
N PHE A 257 -13.99 31.76 -23.82
CA PHE A 257 -15.16 31.03 -24.33
C PHE A 257 -16.10 31.92 -25.14
N THR A 258 -16.22 31.64 -26.44
CA THR A 258 -17.15 32.40 -27.29
C THR A 258 -18.60 32.01 -27.02
N TRP A 259 -19.53 32.93 -27.29
CA TRP A 259 -20.96 32.72 -27.05
C TRP A 259 -21.49 31.45 -27.73
N GLN A 260 -21.03 31.19 -28.95
CA GLN A 260 -21.46 30.09 -29.80
C GLN A 260 -20.73 28.76 -29.51
N ALA A 261 -19.59 28.80 -28.81
CA ALA A 261 -18.86 27.59 -28.44
C ALA A 261 -19.67 26.74 -27.45
N GLY A 262 -19.70 25.42 -27.63
CA GLY A 262 -20.46 24.52 -26.77
C GLY A 262 -20.84 23.22 -27.46
N GLU A 263 -20.85 22.12 -26.71
CA GLU A 263 -21.12 20.77 -27.22
C GLU A 263 -22.58 20.33 -27.00
N ILE A 264 -23.23 20.82 -25.93
CA ILE A 264 -24.54 20.33 -25.49
C ILE A 264 -25.47 21.47 -25.08
N SER A 265 -26.77 21.19 -25.11
CA SER A 265 -27.80 22.09 -24.59
C SER A 265 -27.77 22.13 -23.05
N LEU A 266 -28.30 23.21 -22.46
CA LEU A 266 -28.39 23.36 -21.00
C LEU A 266 -29.28 22.27 -20.35
N ASN A 267 -30.38 21.89 -21.00
CA ASN A 267 -31.31 20.88 -20.51
C ASN A 267 -30.67 19.48 -20.50
N ASP A 268 -29.96 19.11 -21.55
CA ASP A 268 -29.25 17.82 -21.62
C ASP A 268 -28.18 17.72 -20.54
N CYS A 269 -27.44 18.80 -20.31
CA CYS A 269 -26.43 18.84 -19.26
C CYS A 269 -27.05 18.75 -17.87
N SER A 270 -28.12 19.49 -17.61
CA SER A 270 -28.82 19.46 -16.32
C SER A 270 -29.30 18.06 -15.98
N SER A 271 -29.89 17.33 -16.94
CA SER A 271 -30.32 15.93 -16.73
C SER A 271 -29.14 15.00 -16.38
N ARG A 272 -28.01 15.14 -17.08
CA ARG A 272 -26.81 14.30 -16.87
C ARG A 272 -26.10 14.63 -15.57
N MET A 273 -25.90 15.91 -15.27
CA MET A 273 -25.36 16.36 -13.99
C MET A 273 -26.24 15.92 -12.84
N SER A 274 -27.57 16.04 -12.96
CA SER A 274 -28.49 15.66 -11.90
C SER A 274 -28.34 14.19 -11.50
N SER A 275 -28.14 13.26 -12.44
CA SER A 275 -27.91 11.85 -12.11
C SER A 275 -26.66 11.65 -11.25
N SER A 276 -25.52 12.20 -11.68
CA SER A 276 -24.25 12.10 -10.97
C SER A 276 -24.27 12.82 -9.63
N LEU A 277 -24.77 14.04 -9.60
CA LEU A 277 -24.92 14.83 -8.39
C LEU A 277 -25.82 14.12 -7.40
N ASN A 278 -27.01 13.66 -7.79
CA ASN A 278 -27.92 12.93 -6.89
C ASN A 278 -27.32 11.63 -6.33
N SER A 279 -26.32 11.07 -7.01
CA SER A 279 -25.59 9.89 -6.54
C SER A 279 -24.39 10.22 -5.64
N ALA A 280 -23.92 11.48 -5.63
CA ALA A 280 -22.76 11.90 -4.87
C ALA A 280 -23.04 11.92 -3.36
N VAL A 281 -22.09 11.45 -2.55
CA VAL A 281 -22.14 11.61 -1.08
C VAL A 281 -21.90 13.07 -0.72
N TYR A 282 -20.88 13.66 -1.34
CA TYR A 282 -20.46 15.04 -1.17
C TYR A 282 -19.99 15.59 -2.53
N ILE A 283 -20.29 16.85 -2.76
CA ILE A 283 -19.80 17.62 -3.89
C ILE A 283 -18.72 18.57 -3.37
N TYR A 284 -17.58 18.64 -4.05
CA TYR A 284 -16.47 19.51 -3.70
C TYR A 284 -16.30 20.55 -4.80
N VAL A 285 -16.37 21.81 -4.43
CA VAL A 285 -16.16 22.96 -5.31
C VAL A 285 -14.97 23.76 -4.83
N LYS A 286 -14.44 24.65 -5.68
CA LYS A 286 -13.26 25.43 -5.37
C LYS A 286 -13.45 26.32 -4.14
N ASP A 287 -14.48 27.14 -4.16
CA ASP A 287 -14.70 28.25 -3.21
C ASP A 287 -16.20 28.50 -2.97
N SER A 288 -16.51 29.40 -2.04
CA SER A 288 -17.90 29.79 -1.70
C SER A 288 -18.65 30.40 -2.89
N GLU A 289 -17.95 31.09 -3.81
CA GLU A 289 -18.56 31.69 -5.00
C GLU A 289 -19.10 30.60 -5.94
N LYS A 290 -18.29 29.55 -6.18
CA LYS A 290 -18.70 28.35 -6.94
C LYS A 290 -19.80 27.58 -6.21
N LYS A 291 -19.76 27.48 -4.88
CA LYS A 291 -20.83 26.82 -4.12
C LYS A 291 -22.17 27.48 -4.35
N GLU A 292 -22.25 28.80 -4.18
CA GLU A 292 -23.48 29.57 -4.41
C GLU A 292 -23.97 29.46 -5.85
N ALA A 293 -23.06 29.55 -6.81
CA ALA A 293 -23.40 29.40 -8.22
C ALA A 293 -23.96 28.00 -8.54
N LEU A 294 -23.38 26.94 -7.99
CA LEU A 294 -23.84 25.57 -8.17
C LEU A 294 -25.21 25.35 -7.50
N LEU A 295 -25.41 25.88 -6.29
CA LEU A 295 -26.66 25.79 -5.53
C LEU A 295 -27.85 26.47 -6.24
N ARG A 296 -27.60 27.41 -7.17
CA ARG A 296 -28.65 28.00 -8.01
C ARG A 296 -29.06 27.12 -9.20
N VAL A 297 -28.20 26.18 -9.60
CA VAL A 297 -28.41 25.33 -10.78
C VAL A 297 -28.96 23.95 -10.43
N ILE A 298 -28.66 23.43 -9.23
CA ILE A 298 -29.11 22.10 -8.80
C ILE A 298 -30.51 22.12 -8.17
N ASP A 299 -31.32 21.09 -8.41
CA ASP A 299 -32.66 20.94 -7.81
C ASP A 299 -32.61 20.95 -6.27
N LYS A 300 -33.56 21.60 -5.61
CA LYS A 300 -33.69 21.68 -4.14
C LYS A 300 -34.06 20.35 -3.49
N ARG A 301 -34.74 19.45 -4.20
CA ARG A 301 -35.37 18.26 -3.56
C ARG A 301 -34.38 17.16 -3.15
N ASN A 302 -33.19 17.08 -3.76
CA ASN A 302 -32.21 16.01 -3.54
C ASN A 302 -30.76 16.54 -3.52
N ARG A 303 -30.48 17.60 -2.76
CA ARG A 303 -29.14 18.22 -2.75
C ARG A 303 -28.14 17.40 -1.93
N PRO A 304 -27.09 16.82 -2.56
CA PRO A 304 -25.93 16.39 -1.82
C PRO A 304 -25.24 17.59 -1.18
N LYS A 305 -24.46 17.34 -0.14
CA LYS A 305 -23.74 18.40 0.57
C LYS A 305 -22.62 18.95 -0.31
N VAL A 306 -22.58 20.26 -0.50
CA VAL A 306 -21.54 20.97 -1.26
C VAL A 306 -20.51 21.57 -0.30
N ILE A 307 -19.24 21.20 -0.45
CA ILE A 307 -18.11 21.58 0.39
C ILE A 307 -17.12 22.40 -0.45
N CYS A 308 -16.65 23.52 0.08
CA CYS A 308 -15.62 24.34 -0.55
C CYS A 308 -14.23 23.82 -0.18
N LEU A 309 -13.36 23.58 -1.16
CA LEU A 309 -12.02 23.03 -0.93
C LEU A 309 -11.05 24.07 -0.35
N ASP A 310 -11.20 25.35 -0.70
CA ASP A 310 -10.44 26.45 -0.12
C ASP A 310 -10.57 26.50 1.42
N LYS A 311 -11.79 26.28 1.94
CA LYS A 311 -12.09 26.10 3.36
C LYS A 311 -11.49 24.81 3.96
N LEU A 312 -10.91 23.92 3.16
CA LEU A 312 -10.14 22.76 3.62
C LEU A 312 -8.62 22.94 3.43
N GLY A 313 -8.16 24.14 3.05
CA GLY A 313 -6.74 24.44 2.83
C GLY A 313 -6.28 24.32 1.37
N TYR A 314 -7.19 24.15 0.41
CA TYR A 314 -6.83 24.18 -1.00
C TYR A 314 -6.53 25.61 -1.47
N ASN A 315 -5.25 25.95 -1.61
CA ASN A 315 -4.85 27.24 -2.18
C ASN A 315 -4.48 27.10 -3.66
N ILE A 316 -5.20 27.83 -4.51
CA ILE A 316 -5.04 27.75 -5.97
C ILE A 316 -3.96 28.69 -6.52
N THR A 317 -3.42 29.62 -5.74
CA THR A 317 -2.62 30.74 -6.26
C THR A 317 -1.21 30.38 -6.73
N SER A 318 -0.67 29.20 -6.41
CA SER A 318 0.77 28.92 -6.57
C SER A 318 1.18 28.08 -7.78
N GLU A 319 0.27 27.53 -8.61
CA GLU A 319 0.66 26.55 -9.66
C GLU A 319 -0.09 26.65 -11.00
N PHE A 320 -0.18 27.83 -11.60
CA PHE A 320 -0.67 27.95 -12.99
C PHE A 320 0.46 28.01 -14.01
N MET A 321 0.87 26.85 -14.53
CA MET A 321 1.49 26.77 -15.85
C MET A 321 0.43 26.88 -16.94
N MET A 322 0.77 27.53 -18.06
CA MET A 322 -0.08 27.67 -19.25
C MET A 322 -0.41 26.28 -19.83
N ILE A 323 -1.68 25.86 -19.77
CA ILE A 323 -2.14 24.64 -20.42
C ILE A 323 -2.97 25.06 -21.63
N LYS A 324 -2.55 24.63 -22.82
CA LYS A 324 -3.28 24.84 -24.07
C LYS A 324 -4.52 23.94 -24.09
N CYS A 325 -5.66 24.48 -23.66
CA CYS A 325 -6.95 23.82 -23.86
C CYS A 325 -7.52 24.20 -25.24
N PRO A 326 -7.76 23.25 -26.16
CA PRO A 326 -8.20 23.54 -27.53
C PRO A 326 -9.54 24.26 -27.64
N ARG A 327 -10.34 24.28 -26.55
CA ARG A 327 -11.65 24.93 -26.49
C ARG A 327 -11.56 26.43 -26.19
N HIS A 328 -10.41 26.92 -25.75
CA HIS A 328 -10.19 28.32 -25.41
C HIS A 328 -9.40 28.99 -26.55
N HIS A 329 -9.95 30.06 -27.12
CA HIS A 329 -9.32 30.75 -28.26
C HIS A 329 -8.17 31.70 -27.85
N ASN A 330 -7.95 31.90 -26.55
CA ASN A 330 -6.87 32.70 -26.02
C ASN A 330 -5.90 31.80 -25.23
N GLU A 331 -4.72 31.52 -25.80
CA GLU A 331 -3.73 30.61 -25.21
C GLU A 331 -3.15 31.10 -23.86
N LEU A 332 -3.44 32.36 -23.47
CA LEU A 332 -2.89 33.00 -22.28
C LEU A 332 -3.81 32.95 -21.04
N ASN A 333 -5.03 32.40 -21.14
CA ASN A 333 -6.02 32.47 -20.04
C ASN A 333 -6.12 31.16 -19.23
N HIS A 334 -6.02 31.29 -17.89
CA HIS A 334 -5.92 30.18 -16.93
C HIS A 334 -7.27 29.59 -16.44
N TYR A 335 -8.38 29.74 -17.17
CA TYR A 335 -9.73 29.49 -16.62
C TYR A 335 -10.46 28.26 -17.18
N CYS A 336 -9.71 27.20 -17.50
CA CYS A 336 -10.27 25.93 -17.97
C CYS A 336 -10.84 25.13 -16.78
N ALA A 337 -12.15 24.87 -16.79
CA ALA A 337 -12.81 24.10 -15.73
C ALA A 337 -12.30 22.65 -15.66
N ASP A 338 -11.88 22.06 -16.79
CA ASP A 338 -11.27 20.72 -16.81
C ASP A 338 -9.97 20.65 -16.02
N ASP A 339 -9.07 21.60 -16.28
CA ASP A 339 -7.75 21.65 -15.63
C ASP A 339 -7.89 21.91 -14.13
N HIS A 340 -8.79 22.81 -13.75
CA HIS A 340 -9.09 23.07 -12.34
C HIS A 340 -9.66 21.85 -11.64
N ALA A 341 -10.68 21.20 -12.21
CA ALA A 341 -11.27 20.02 -11.61
C ALA A 341 -10.24 18.88 -11.45
N ARG A 342 -9.33 18.71 -12.42
CA ARG A 342 -8.21 17.74 -12.32
C ARG A 342 -7.22 18.11 -11.22
N LYS A 343 -6.83 19.39 -11.09
CA LYS A 343 -5.93 19.86 -10.01
C LYS A 343 -6.58 19.72 -8.64
N MET A 344 -7.84 20.13 -8.51
CA MET A 344 -8.64 19.95 -7.30
C MET A 344 -8.75 18.46 -6.94
N THR A 345 -8.99 17.58 -7.91
CA THR A 345 -9.05 16.13 -7.71
C THR A 345 -7.71 15.56 -7.26
N LYS A 346 -6.62 15.96 -7.91
CA LYS A 346 -5.27 15.54 -7.52
C LYS A 346 -4.98 15.92 -6.07
N TRP A 347 -5.20 17.18 -5.71
CA TRP A 347 -5.02 17.65 -4.33
C TRP A 347 -5.94 16.92 -3.35
N PHE A 348 -7.21 16.70 -3.72
CA PHE A 348 -8.20 15.96 -2.94
C PHE A 348 -7.75 14.52 -2.66
N LEU A 349 -7.16 13.84 -3.65
CA LEU A 349 -6.64 12.48 -3.54
C LEU A 349 -5.36 12.41 -2.72
N GLU A 350 -4.42 13.33 -2.94
CA GLU A 350 -3.15 13.44 -2.20
C GLU A 350 -3.39 13.65 -0.70
N ASN A 351 -4.38 14.49 -0.36
CA ASN A 351 -4.79 14.75 1.02
C ASN A 351 -5.85 13.76 1.55
N LYS A 352 -6.24 12.75 0.76
CA LYS A 352 -7.19 11.69 1.14
C LYS A 352 -8.51 12.22 1.71
N ILE A 353 -9.04 13.32 1.18
CA ILE A 353 -10.26 14.01 1.67
C ILE A 353 -11.52 13.14 1.54
N TYR A 354 -11.51 12.12 0.66
CA TYR A 354 -12.58 11.11 0.58
C TYR A 354 -12.72 10.33 1.89
N CYS A 355 -11.63 10.15 2.65
CA CYS A 355 -11.64 9.51 3.96
C CYS A 355 -12.43 10.35 4.99
N PRO A 356 -13.53 9.82 5.57
CA PRO A 356 -14.35 10.58 6.52
C PRO A 356 -13.58 11.14 7.71
N ARG A 357 -12.61 10.38 8.24
CA ARG A 357 -11.79 10.78 9.39
C ARG A 357 -10.96 12.02 9.10
N ILE A 358 -10.27 12.05 7.96
CA ILE A 358 -9.41 13.17 7.56
C ILE A 358 -10.28 14.41 7.28
N ARG A 359 -11.39 14.23 6.55
CA ARG A 359 -12.33 15.31 6.26
C ARG A 359 -12.88 15.97 7.52
N LYS A 360 -13.30 15.18 8.53
CA LYS A 360 -13.78 15.73 9.80
C LYS A 360 -12.70 16.50 10.54
N GLY A 361 -11.47 16.00 10.55
CA GLY A 361 -10.32 16.70 11.15
C GLY A 361 -10.10 18.08 10.55
N LEU A 362 -10.12 18.19 9.22
CA LEU A 362 -9.92 19.45 8.51
C LEU A 362 -11.06 20.46 8.73
N ILE A 363 -12.32 19.99 8.73
CA ILE A 363 -13.48 20.86 8.98
C ILE A 363 -13.46 21.39 10.41
N GLN A 364 -13.16 20.52 11.39
CA GLN A 364 -13.03 20.92 12.78
C GLN A 364 -11.91 21.96 12.96
N GLN A 365 -10.76 21.73 12.33
CA GLN A 365 -9.62 22.64 12.40
C GLN A 365 -9.97 24.05 11.87
N HIS A 366 -10.73 24.14 10.77
CA HIS A 366 -11.12 25.44 10.21
C HIS A 366 -12.20 26.15 11.05
N ALA A 367 -13.15 25.40 11.63
CA ALA A 367 -14.11 25.99 12.57
C ALA A 367 -13.40 26.61 13.79
N ASN A 368 -12.39 25.91 14.29
CA ASN A 368 -11.61 26.31 15.45
C ASN A 368 -10.69 27.51 15.17
N SER A 369 -10.20 27.70 13.95
CA SER A 369 -9.36 28.85 13.57
C SER A 369 -10.14 30.16 13.44
N ASN A 370 -11.41 30.11 13.01
CA ASN A 370 -12.24 31.31 12.86
C ASN A 370 -12.71 31.89 14.20
N GLN A 371 -12.91 31.05 15.22
CA GLN A 371 -13.30 31.51 16.56
C GLN A 371 -12.18 32.29 17.29
N GLY A 372 -10.91 32.14 16.89
CA GLY A 372 -9.77 32.82 17.53
C GLY A 372 -9.47 34.24 17.03
N ILE A 373 -10.13 34.70 15.96
CA ILE A 373 -9.82 36.00 15.32
C ILE A 373 -10.67 37.14 15.92
N ASP A 374 -11.81 36.85 16.53
CA ASP A 374 -12.78 37.88 16.96
C ASP A 374 -12.48 38.52 18.34
N THR A 375 -11.44 38.07 19.06
CA THR A 375 -11.10 38.57 20.40
C THR A 375 -9.95 39.59 20.45
N SER A 376 -9.38 40.00 19.30
CA SER A 376 -8.17 40.86 19.27
C SER A 376 -8.39 42.32 18.84
N VAL A 377 -9.63 42.78 18.60
CA VAL A 377 -9.91 44.19 18.16
C VAL A 377 -10.22 45.14 19.34
N GLY A 378 -9.66 44.85 20.52
CA GLY A 378 -9.86 45.67 21.71
C GLY A 378 -8.54 46.03 22.38
N ASN A 379 -7.65 46.76 21.70
CA ASN A 379 -6.66 47.70 22.29
C ASN A 379 -5.67 48.20 21.22
N SER A 380 -6.03 49.28 20.52
CA SER A 380 -5.02 50.22 20.01
C SER A 380 -5.61 51.63 19.95
N SER A 381 -5.29 52.47 20.93
CA SER A 381 -5.45 53.91 20.83
C SER A 381 -4.24 54.52 20.12
N ILE A 382 -4.50 55.57 19.34
CA ILE A 382 -3.57 56.50 18.65
C ILE A 382 -3.37 56.23 17.15
N MET A 383 -4.35 56.63 16.34
CA MET A 383 -4.27 57.79 15.42
C MET A 383 -5.55 57.85 14.58
N GLN A 384 -6.39 58.86 14.83
CA GLN A 384 -7.50 59.21 13.96
C GLN A 384 -6.99 60.07 12.80
N GLN A 385 -7.28 59.66 11.55
CA GLN A 385 -7.84 60.57 10.54
C GLN A 385 -8.47 59.78 9.37
N ASN A 386 -9.76 60.06 9.16
CA ASN A 386 -10.55 59.93 7.93
C ASN A 386 -10.55 58.61 7.17
N TYR A 387 -11.57 57.77 7.38
CA TYR A 387 -12.44 57.23 6.31
C TYR A 387 -13.66 56.55 6.97
N ARG A 388 -14.87 57.00 6.63
CA ARG A 388 -16.14 56.31 6.96
C ARG A 388 -16.22 55.03 6.13
N VAL A 389 -16.21 53.87 6.76
CA VAL A 389 -16.63 52.60 6.16
C VAL A 389 -17.70 52.00 7.06
N ASP A 390 -18.87 51.70 6.47
CA ASP A 390 -20.02 51.10 7.14
C ASP A 390 -19.68 49.72 7.74
N VAL A 391 -19.81 49.61 9.07
CA VAL A 391 -19.48 48.41 9.87
C VAL A 391 -20.62 47.35 9.83
N ALA A 392 -21.66 47.54 9.02
CA ALA A 392 -22.83 46.65 9.00
C ALA A 392 -22.67 45.35 8.16
N SER A 393 -21.52 45.10 7.53
CA SER A 393 -21.33 43.94 6.60
C SER A 393 -20.52 42.77 7.17
N ASN A 394 -19.83 42.91 8.31
CA ASN A 394 -18.94 41.87 8.83
C ASN A 394 -19.60 40.80 9.73
N GLN A 395 -20.85 40.99 10.17
CA GLN A 395 -21.58 39.99 10.97
C GLN A 395 -22.23 38.84 10.16
N ARG A 396 -21.93 38.72 8.86
CA ARG A 396 -22.41 37.60 8.00
C ARG A 396 -21.35 36.51 7.76
N LEU A 397 -20.21 36.53 8.45
CA LEU A 397 -19.12 35.60 8.20
C LEU A 397 -19.35 34.22 8.85
N ASP A 398 -19.39 33.22 7.95
CA ASP A 398 -19.24 31.76 8.09
C ASP A 398 -20.38 30.92 8.71
N LYS A 399 -21.64 31.32 8.51
CA LYS A 399 -22.81 30.41 8.58
C LYS A 399 -22.56 29.07 7.85
N ASP A 400 -21.80 29.10 6.76
CA ASP A 400 -21.43 27.92 5.98
C ASP A 400 -20.62 26.87 6.75
N ILE A 401 -19.78 27.29 7.70
CA ILE A 401 -18.95 26.40 8.51
C ILE A 401 -19.76 25.83 9.66
N ASP A 402 -20.58 26.66 10.31
CA ASP A 402 -21.51 26.22 11.33
C ASP A 402 -22.53 25.24 10.75
N ASP A 403 -23.04 25.52 9.55
CA ASP A 403 -23.87 24.61 8.77
C ASP A 403 -23.09 23.33 8.44
N MET A 404 -21.81 23.40 8.01
CA MET A 404 -20.99 22.21 7.72
C MET A 404 -20.72 21.35 8.96
N ALA A 405 -20.44 21.96 10.10
CA ALA A 405 -20.12 21.29 11.35
C ALA A 405 -21.37 20.67 12.00
N SER A 406 -22.46 21.44 12.12
CA SER A 406 -23.77 20.96 12.58
C SER A 406 -24.24 19.78 11.73
N GLN A 407 -24.09 19.87 10.39
CA GLN A 407 -24.47 18.79 9.48
C GLN A 407 -23.56 17.55 9.56
N LEU A 408 -22.39 17.61 10.19
CA LEU A 408 -21.47 16.48 10.43
C LEU A 408 -21.58 15.90 11.84
N GLY A 409 -22.51 16.41 12.65
CA GLY A 409 -22.67 16.03 14.06
C GLY A 409 -21.57 16.57 14.96
N ILE A 410 -21.02 17.74 14.61
CA ILE A 410 -20.07 18.50 15.41
C ILE A 410 -20.87 19.56 16.16
N THR A 411 -20.82 19.55 17.50
CA THR A 411 -21.51 20.52 18.36
C THR A 411 -20.52 21.54 18.92
N PHE A 412 -20.83 22.83 18.80
CA PHE A 412 -20.08 23.92 19.42
C PHE A 412 -20.74 24.32 20.75
N THR A 413 -19.94 24.66 21.77
CA THR A 413 -20.42 25.20 23.05
C THR A 413 -20.05 26.68 23.14
N ASP A 414 -21.04 27.56 23.12
CA ASP A 414 -20.86 29.01 23.25
C ASP A 414 -20.56 29.39 24.70
N ASN A 415 -19.45 30.07 24.96
CA ASN A 415 -19.18 30.72 26.24
C ASN A 415 -18.58 32.11 26.02
N VAL A 416 -19.40 33.16 26.16
CA VAL A 416 -18.95 34.55 26.32
C VAL A 416 -19.57 35.11 27.60
N ARG A 417 -18.74 35.40 28.61
CA ARG A 417 -19.09 36.28 29.73
C ARG A 417 -18.13 37.46 29.76
N ALA A 418 -18.69 38.65 29.71
CA ALA A 418 -17.98 39.91 29.86
C ALA A 418 -17.43 40.05 31.29
N SER A 419 -16.16 40.44 31.41
CA SER A 419 -15.51 40.75 32.68
C SER A 419 -15.06 42.21 32.68
N THR A 420 -15.77 43.04 33.44
CA THR A 420 -15.34 44.36 33.89
C THR A 420 -14.55 44.19 35.20
N THR A 421 -13.31 44.71 35.29
CA THR A 421 -12.78 45.53 36.41
C THR A 421 -11.25 45.73 36.33
N TYR A 422 -10.83 46.99 36.45
CA TYR A 422 -9.61 47.51 37.11
C TYR A 422 -10.06 48.14 38.47
N PRO A 423 -9.21 48.61 39.44
CA PRO A 423 -7.76 48.85 39.37
C PRO A 423 -6.89 48.49 40.64
N ASP A 424 -5.57 48.63 40.44
CA ASP A 424 -4.51 49.25 41.29
C ASP A 424 -4.05 48.76 42.69
N SER A 425 -2.73 48.46 42.71
CA SER A 425 -1.65 49.02 43.55
C SER A 425 -1.44 48.64 45.04
N GLY A 426 -0.22 48.19 45.36
CA GLY A 426 0.66 48.93 46.29
C GLY A 426 0.98 48.39 47.71
N ARG A 427 2.20 47.82 47.85
CA ARG A 427 3.23 47.97 48.95
C ARG A 427 3.00 47.49 50.41
N HIS A 428 3.98 46.68 50.86
CA HIS A 428 4.71 46.57 52.16
C HIS A 428 4.03 46.87 53.52
N TYR A 429 4.16 45.93 54.49
CA TYR A 429 4.88 46.11 55.79
C TYR A 429 5.05 44.79 56.59
N GLN A 430 5.88 44.86 57.63
CA GLN A 430 6.57 43.84 58.44
C GLN A 430 5.75 42.99 59.45
N GLN A 431 6.41 41.90 59.90
CA GLN A 431 6.34 41.14 61.17
C GLN A 431 5.36 41.56 62.28
N SER A 432 4.67 40.58 62.90
CA SER A 432 4.85 40.17 64.32
C SER A 432 3.81 39.13 64.78
N ASN A 433 4.09 38.55 65.94
CA ASN A 433 3.59 37.31 66.56
C ASN A 433 2.12 37.29 67.03
N SER A 434 1.69 36.05 67.33
CA SER A 434 0.97 35.60 68.55
C SER A 434 -0.47 35.07 68.38
N GLU A 435 -0.56 33.76 68.63
CA GLU A 435 -1.44 33.03 69.57
C GLU A 435 -2.99 33.12 69.54
N TYR A 436 -3.54 31.92 69.81
CA TYR A 436 -4.87 31.53 70.31
C TYR A 436 -6.00 31.09 69.34
N PHE A 437 -6.21 29.76 69.39
CA PHE A 437 -7.33 28.86 69.04
C PHE A 437 -8.76 29.40 69.33
N PRO A 438 -9.87 28.86 68.76
CA PRO A 438 -10.15 27.41 68.76
C PRO A 438 -10.88 26.77 67.56
N LEU A 439 -10.80 25.43 67.58
CA LEU A 439 -11.54 24.42 66.84
C LEU A 439 -13.02 24.77 66.61
N ILE A 440 -13.43 24.77 65.34
CA ILE A 440 -14.82 24.50 64.94
C ILE A 440 -14.85 23.38 63.89
N ASN A 441 -15.46 22.30 64.36
CA ASN A 441 -16.06 21.15 63.71
C ASN A 441 -16.58 21.38 62.27
N THR A 442 -16.04 20.66 61.28
CA THR A 442 -16.62 20.54 59.94
C THR A 442 -17.10 19.12 59.68
N GLN A 443 -18.31 18.82 60.17
CA GLN A 443 -19.18 17.81 59.55
C GLN A 443 -20.29 18.52 58.79
N ASN A 444 -20.58 18.01 57.58
CA ASN A 444 -21.62 18.41 56.62
C ASN A 444 -21.26 19.49 55.59
N TYR A 445 -20.44 19.12 54.59
CA TYR A 445 -20.64 19.54 53.19
C TYR A 445 -20.08 18.43 52.26
N HIS A 446 -20.89 17.41 51.98
CA HIS A 446 -20.67 16.49 50.87
C HIS A 446 -21.86 16.59 49.90
N SER A 447 -21.85 17.62 49.06
CA SER A 447 -22.53 17.60 47.77
C SER A 447 -22.01 18.74 46.90
N ILE A 448 -21.73 18.43 45.64
CA ILE A 448 -21.46 19.35 44.51
C ILE A 448 -19.99 19.78 44.39
N PHE A 449 -19.14 18.88 43.90
CA PHE A 449 -18.08 19.19 42.93
C PHE A 449 -17.93 17.98 42.01
N GLY A 450 -18.67 18.02 40.90
CA GLY A 450 -18.52 17.09 39.79
C GLY A 450 -18.08 17.89 38.56
N ASP A 451 -16.92 17.52 38.04
CA ASP A 451 -16.46 17.71 36.67
C ASP A 451 -16.33 19.16 36.13
N GLU A 452 -15.21 19.79 36.44
CA GLU A 452 -14.59 20.78 35.55
C GLU A 452 -13.15 20.33 35.25
N GLN A 453 -12.92 19.79 34.05
CA GLN A 453 -11.66 19.89 33.29
C GLN A 453 -11.83 19.20 31.93
N LEU A 454 -12.23 19.96 30.90
CA LEU A 454 -12.04 19.60 29.50
C LEU A 454 -12.14 20.88 28.65
N TYR A 455 -11.05 21.63 28.64
CA TYR A 455 -10.77 22.67 27.66
C TYR A 455 -9.49 22.30 26.90
N LEU A 456 -9.43 22.78 25.65
CA LEU A 456 -8.30 22.81 24.69
C LEU A 456 -8.42 21.83 23.51
N ASN A 457 -8.88 22.35 22.36
CA ASN A 457 -8.60 21.76 21.05
C ASN A 457 -8.69 22.79 19.90
N ASN A 458 -8.01 23.95 20.01
CA ASN A 458 -7.90 24.91 18.90
C ASN A 458 -6.43 25.30 18.66
N ALA A 459 -5.86 24.95 17.50
CA ALA A 459 -4.74 25.67 16.87
C ALA A 459 -4.77 25.46 15.32
N PRO A 460 -4.48 26.50 14.49
CA PRO A 460 -4.59 26.46 13.02
C PRO A 460 -3.31 25.92 12.37
N GLY A 461 -3.44 25.31 11.18
CA GLY A 461 -2.31 24.95 10.29
C GLY A 461 -1.20 24.13 10.94
N LYS A 462 -1.40 22.81 11.13
CA LYS A 462 -0.37 21.94 11.72
C LYS A 462 0.87 21.87 10.82
N MET A 463 1.86 22.71 11.11
CA MET A 463 3.25 22.35 10.90
C MET A 463 3.49 21.04 11.65
N ALA A 464 4.21 20.12 11.01
CA ALA A 464 4.59 18.88 11.68
C ALA A 464 5.36 19.25 12.96
N THR A 465 4.85 18.79 14.10
CA THR A 465 5.46 19.08 15.41
C THR A 465 6.39 17.96 15.82
N ASP A 466 7.30 18.25 16.72
CA ASP A 466 8.12 17.22 17.35
C ASP A 466 7.62 16.95 18.77
N LEU A 467 7.95 15.78 19.29
CA LEU A 467 7.58 15.36 20.63
C LEU A 467 8.85 15.10 21.43
N ILE A 468 8.97 15.67 22.61
CA ILE A 468 9.89 15.15 23.63
C ILE A 468 9.06 14.35 24.61
N ILE A 469 9.49 13.13 24.92
CA ILE A 469 8.80 12.25 25.84
C ILE A 469 9.77 11.70 26.88
N ASN A 470 9.30 11.64 28.12
CA ASN A 470 9.93 10.87 29.17
C ASN A 470 8.85 10.19 30.03
N PHE A 471 9.14 8.98 30.50
CA PHE A 471 8.19 8.23 31.31
C PHE A 471 8.89 7.33 32.30
N ASN A 472 8.19 7.03 33.39
CA ASN A 472 8.56 6.05 34.38
C ASN A 472 7.46 4.99 34.48
N GLY A 473 7.87 3.75 34.75
CA GLY A 473 6.96 2.62 34.77
C GLY A 473 7.55 1.42 35.48
N TYR A 474 6.76 0.35 35.55
CA TYR A 474 7.07 -0.89 36.25
C TYR A 474 6.73 -2.09 35.37
N PHE A 475 7.35 -3.23 35.66
CA PHE A 475 7.07 -4.48 34.96
C PHE A 475 6.03 -5.30 35.72
N MET A 476 5.08 -5.86 34.98
CA MET A 476 4.17 -6.92 35.43
C MET A 476 4.88 -8.29 35.33
N PRO A 477 4.34 -9.37 35.95
CA PRO A 477 4.99 -10.69 35.96
C PRO A 477 5.17 -11.29 34.58
N SER A 478 4.32 -10.90 33.63
CA SER A 478 4.41 -11.28 32.22
C SER A 478 5.54 -10.57 31.47
N ASN A 479 6.45 -9.90 32.17
CA ASN A 479 7.48 -9.01 31.62
C ASN A 479 6.89 -7.87 30.78
N GLU A 480 5.63 -7.51 31.05
CA GLU A 480 4.92 -6.44 30.35
C GLU A 480 5.18 -5.12 31.08
N TYR A 481 5.79 -4.16 30.38
CA TYR A 481 6.07 -2.83 30.93
C TYR A 481 4.82 -1.95 30.93
N LYS A 482 4.53 -1.33 32.07
CA LYS A 482 3.40 -0.41 32.26
C LYS A 482 3.92 0.96 32.63
N ILE A 483 3.53 1.98 31.84
CA ILE A 483 3.83 3.38 32.15
C ILE A 483 2.96 3.81 33.34
N LYS A 484 3.60 4.29 34.41
CA LYS A 484 2.92 4.83 35.60
C LYS A 484 2.88 6.35 35.60
N GLU A 485 3.94 6.97 35.11
CA GLU A 485 4.11 8.42 35.03
C GLU A 485 4.59 8.76 33.61
N LEU A 486 3.87 9.63 32.91
CA LEU A 486 4.18 10.07 31.56
C LEU A 486 4.27 11.59 31.55
N SER A 487 5.36 12.13 31.04
CA SER A 487 5.45 13.53 30.67
C SER A 487 5.84 13.66 29.21
N LEU A 488 5.18 14.56 28.48
CA LEU A 488 5.56 14.90 27.11
C LEU A 488 5.39 16.39 26.83
N PHE A 489 6.28 16.93 26.00
CA PHE A 489 6.24 18.29 25.47
C PHE A 489 6.12 18.23 23.96
N ARG A 490 5.15 18.95 23.43
CA ARG A 490 5.04 19.21 21.99
C ARG A 490 5.86 20.44 21.65
N LEU A 491 6.77 20.29 20.70
CA LEU A 491 7.65 21.36 20.26
C LEU A 491 7.16 21.92 18.93
N GLU A 492 7.04 23.24 18.87
CA GLU A 492 6.97 23.95 17.60
C GLU A 492 8.36 23.93 16.93
N ARG A 493 8.36 23.72 15.60
CA ARG A 493 9.60 23.69 14.83
C ARG A 493 10.35 25.00 14.90
N ASP A 494 11.67 24.89 14.93
CA ASP A 494 12.63 25.99 14.86
C ASP A 494 12.62 26.97 16.04
N THR A 495 11.65 26.90 16.96
CA THR A 495 11.54 27.81 18.11
C THR A 495 11.76 27.12 19.48
N VAL A 496 11.57 25.79 19.58
CA VAL A 496 11.41 25.02 20.86
C VAL A 496 10.46 25.69 21.84
N LEU A 497 9.53 26.48 21.32
CA LEU A 497 8.41 26.87 22.12
C LEU A 497 7.65 25.59 22.41
N VAL A 498 7.53 25.30 23.70
CA VAL A 498 6.70 24.20 24.18
C VAL A 498 5.28 24.66 23.92
N GLU A 499 4.71 24.19 22.82
CA GLU A 499 3.32 24.49 22.44
C GLU A 499 2.38 23.94 23.51
N TYR A 500 2.74 22.77 24.05
CA TYR A 500 1.89 22.03 24.97
C TYR A 500 2.71 21.09 25.85
N SER A 501 2.31 20.98 27.13
CA SER A 501 2.85 20.01 28.08
C SER A 501 1.74 19.12 28.63
N VAL A 502 2.03 17.82 28.72
CA VAL A 502 1.13 16.83 29.30
C VAL A 502 1.87 16.10 30.38
N PHE A 503 1.26 16.04 31.56
CA PHE A 503 1.72 15.21 32.66
C PHE A 503 0.58 14.30 33.12
N LEU A 504 0.77 12.99 33.01
CA LEU A 504 -0.24 11.99 33.32
C LEU A 504 0.31 10.95 34.29
N ILE A 505 -0.54 10.53 35.22
CA ILE A 505 -0.27 9.39 36.09
C ILE A 505 -1.33 8.34 35.80
N SER A 506 -0.92 7.14 35.44
CA SER A 506 -1.87 6.07 35.14
C SER A 506 -2.48 5.53 36.44
N ASN A 507 -3.80 5.38 36.48
CA ASN A 507 -4.49 4.57 37.45
C ASN A 507 -3.94 3.15 37.41
N PRO A 508 -3.77 2.49 38.57
CA PRO A 508 -3.34 1.11 38.59
C PRO A 508 -4.38 0.23 37.87
N PRO A 509 -3.96 -0.83 37.16
CA PRO A 509 -4.88 -1.72 36.46
C PRO A 509 -5.74 -2.58 37.41
N CYS A 510 -5.38 -2.64 38.70
CA CYS A 510 -6.02 -3.43 39.75
C CYS A 510 -5.68 -2.85 41.14
N THR A 511 -6.33 -3.35 42.21
CA THR A 511 -6.00 -2.91 43.58
C THR A 511 -4.65 -3.48 44.03
N TRP A 512 -4.06 -2.89 45.06
CA TRP A 512 -2.78 -3.36 45.60
C TRP A 512 -2.86 -4.81 46.07
N GLU A 513 -3.98 -5.20 46.68
CA GLU A 513 -4.22 -6.54 47.22
C GLU A 513 -4.19 -7.59 46.10
N GLU A 514 -4.73 -7.24 44.93
CA GLU A 514 -4.81 -8.08 43.73
C GLU A 514 -3.46 -8.34 43.05
N LEU A 515 -2.42 -7.57 43.39
CA LEU A 515 -1.06 -7.81 42.89
C LEU A 515 -0.45 -9.08 43.51
N ASP A 516 0.21 -9.87 42.68
CA ASP A 516 1.08 -10.95 43.15
C ASP A 516 2.32 -10.42 43.87
N HIS A 517 3.01 -11.31 44.59
CA HIS A 517 4.17 -10.95 45.41
C HIS A 517 5.34 -10.37 44.59
N GLN A 518 5.55 -10.85 43.35
CA GLN A 518 6.62 -10.36 42.49
C GLN A 518 6.31 -8.94 41.99
N THR A 519 5.08 -8.67 41.59
CA THR A 519 4.65 -7.33 41.18
C THR A 519 4.68 -6.35 42.35
N LYS A 520 4.23 -6.75 43.54
CA LYS A 520 4.36 -5.94 44.76
C LYS A 520 5.82 -5.58 45.03
N ALA A 521 6.74 -6.55 44.91
CA ALA A 521 8.17 -6.31 45.10
C ALA A 521 8.76 -5.39 44.01
N GLY A 522 8.40 -5.60 42.73
CA GLY A 522 8.80 -4.74 41.62
C GLY A 522 8.28 -3.31 41.78
N TYR A 523 7.02 -3.15 42.19
CA TYR A 523 6.42 -1.85 42.41
C TYR A 523 6.98 -1.17 43.66
N ARG A 524 7.34 -1.88 44.73
CA ARG A 524 8.05 -1.28 45.88
C ARG A 524 9.37 -0.65 45.45
N LYS A 525 10.14 -1.31 44.58
CA LYS A 525 11.37 -0.73 43.99
C LYS A 525 11.06 0.51 43.14
N TYR A 526 9.97 0.47 42.37
CA TYR A 526 9.48 1.63 41.63
C TYR A 526 9.11 2.79 42.58
N LEU A 527 8.32 2.53 43.61
CA LEU A 527 7.89 3.50 44.62
C LEU A 527 9.09 4.10 45.36
N GLU A 528 10.08 3.28 45.72
CA GLU A 528 11.31 3.75 46.34
C GLU A 528 12.11 4.69 45.42
N LYS A 529 12.17 4.40 44.12
CA LYS A 529 12.94 5.19 43.15
C LYS A 529 12.22 6.46 42.68
N TYR A 530 10.91 6.36 42.42
CA TYR A 530 10.11 7.39 41.75
C TYR A 530 9.05 8.03 42.66
N GLY A 531 8.71 7.43 43.79
CA GLY A 531 7.86 8.06 44.82
C GLY A 531 6.37 8.15 44.52
N VAL A 532 5.87 7.55 43.43
CA VAL A 532 4.45 7.59 43.04
C VAL A 532 3.70 6.39 43.61
N ASP A 533 2.74 6.65 44.50
CA ASP A 533 1.92 5.61 45.14
C ASP A 533 1.16 4.75 44.11
N TRP A 534 0.91 3.48 44.45
CA TRP A 534 0.16 2.56 43.60
C TRP A 534 -1.23 3.11 43.26
N ASN A 535 -1.91 3.65 44.27
CA ASN A 535 -3.29 4.13 44.18
C ASN A 535 -3.41 5.52 43.54
N SER A 536 -2.29 6.23 43.34
CA SER A 536 -2.29 7.52 42.64
C SER A 536 -2.60 7.33 41.14
N GLY A 537 -3.39 8.22 40.56
CA GLY A 537 -3.60 8.25 39.12
C GLY A 537 -4.62 9.31 38.71
N THR A 538 -4.41 9.88 37.53
CA THR A 538 -5.27 10.89 36.93
C THR A 538 -6.06 10.35 35.75
N LYS A 539 -5.57 9.29 35.08
CA LYS A 539 -6.22 8.67 33.91
C LYS A 539 -6.06 7.16 33.91
N SER A 540 -6.97 6.44 33.27
CA SER A 540 -6.76 5.00 33.08
C SER A 540 -5.54 4.73 32.18
N LEU A 541 -4.92 3.55 32.30
CA LEU A 541 -3.81 3.19 31.43
C LEU A 541 -4.19 3.18 29.94
N GLU A 542 -5.45 2.82 29.62
CA GLU A 542 -5.98 2.85 28.24
C GLU A 542 -6.07 4.30 27.72
N ASP A 543 -6.45 5.24 28.58
CA ASP A 543 -6.50 6.67 28.21
C ASP A 543 -5.09 7.25 28.03
N VAL A 544 -4.16 6.91 28.93
CA VAL A 544 -2.74 7.29 28.78
C VAL A 544 -2.17 6.77 27.46
N PHE A 545 -2.50 5.53 27.08
CA PHE A 545 -2.12 4.96 25.77
C PHE A 545 -2.72 5.75 24.62
N ASN A 546 -4.02 6.04 24.64
CA ASN A 546 -4.70 6.73 23.55
C ASN A 546 -4.19 8.17 23.36
N ASP A 547 -3.95 8.87 24.46
CA ASP A 547 -3.37 10.23 24.45
C ASP A 547 -1.96 10.19 23.84
N LEU A 548 -1.09 9.35 24.39
CA LEU A 548 0.27 9.16 23.90
C LEU A 548 0.30 8.79 22.41
N TRP A 549 -0.52 7.83 21.99
CA TRP A 549 -0.59 7.38 20.60
C TRP A 549 -1.01 8.51 19.66
N THR A 550 -1.92 9.37 20.11
CA THR A 550 -2.35 10.55 19.35
C THR A 550 -1.17 11.50 19.15
N TYR A 551 -0.42 11.83 20.20
CA TYR A 551 0.76 12.69 20.06
C TYR A 551 1.85 12.07 19.18
N VAL A 552 2.09 10.76 19.31
CA VAL A 552 3.07 10.03 18.50
C VAL A 552 2.71 10.09 17.01
N LEU A 553 1.44 9.87 16.64
CA LEU A 553 0.98 9.89 15.25
C LEU A 553 1.03 11.28 14.60
N GLU A 554 1.00 12.33 15.41
CA GLU A 554 1.05 13.72 14.95
C GLU A 554 2.48 14.27 14.88
N SER A 555 3.47 13.49 15.33
CA SER A 555 4.85 13.92 15.45
C SER A 555 5.71 13.34 14.35
N GLU A 556 6.58 14.16 13.76
CA GLU A 556 7.57 13.65 12.80
C GLU A 556 8.78 13.05 13.53
N TYR A 557 9.23 13.73 14.59
CA TYR A 557 10.35 13.32 15.44
C TYR A 557 9.88 13.11 16.88
N ILE A 558 10.40 12.06 17.51
CA ILE A 558 10.13 11.75 18.92
C ILE A 558 11.46 11.64 19.66
N TYR A 559 11.78 12.67 20.42
CA TYR A 559 12.93 12.74 21.31
C TYR A 559 12.66 11.94 22.58
N ILE A 560 13.50 10.94 22.81
CA ILE A 560 13.41 10.06 23.96
C ILE A 560 14.79 9.94 24.59
N ARG A 561 14.89 9.67 25.89
CA ARG A 561 16.18 9.76 26.59
C ARG A 561 17.25 8.83 25.98
N ASN A 562 16.90 7.56 25.83
CA ASN A 562 17.83 6.51 25.42
C ASN A 562 17.16 5.33 24.70
N GLY A 563 17.97 4.41 24.19
CA GLY A 563 17.51 3.23 23.47
C GLY A 563 16.64 2.27 24.30
N GLU A 564 16.89 2.18 25.61
CA GLU A 564 16.08 1.35 26.52
C GLU A 564 14.65 1.90 26.63
N GLN A 565 14.50 3.20 26.89
CA GLN A 565 13.18 3.84 26.91
C GLN A 565 12.49 3.73 25.54
N LYS A 566 13.22 3.91 24.42
CA LYS A 566 12.67 3.69 23.08
C LYS A 566 12.03 2.29 22.95
N LYS A 567 12.74 1.26 23.38
CA LYS A 567 12.26 -0.13 23.33
C LYS A 567 11.02 -0.34 24.22
N LEU A 568 11.04 0.21 25.43
CA LEU A 568 9.91 0.12 26.36
C LEU A 568 8.66 0.84 25.82
N LEU A 569 8.85 2.01 25.20
CA LEU A 569 7.77 2.77 24.57
C LEU A 569 7.17 2.01 23.38
N LEU A 570 8.01 1.47 22.50
CA LEU A 570 7.56 0.68 21.34
C LEU A 570 6.77 -0.56 21.77
N ASN A 571 7.25 -1.27 22.79
CA ASN A 571 6.53 -2.39 23.38
C ASN A 571 5.18 -1.95 23.97
N PHE A 572 5.15 -0.82 24.68
CA PHE A 572 3.90 -0.26 25.21
C PHE A 572 2.91 0.11 24.10
N LEU A 573 3.41 0.63 22.96
CA LEU A 573 2.62 0.98 21.77
C LEU A 573 2.28 -0.23 20.88
N ASN A 574 2.75 -1.43 21.23
CA ASN A 574 2.64 -2.66 20.43
C ASN A 574 3.13 -2.47 18.98
N GLN A 575 4.27 -1.79 18.82
CA GLN A 575 4.91 -1.50 17.54
C GLN A 575 6.23 -2.25 17.40
N PRO A 576 6.58 -2.76 16.21
CA PRO A 576 7.89 -3.36 15.97
C PRO A 576 9.00 -2.30 16.02
N GLU A 577 10.27 -2.71 16.24
CA GLU A 577 11.40 -1.78 16.37
C GLU A 577 11.72 -1.00 15.08
N ASP A 578 11.21 -1.46 13.92
CA ASP A 578 11.48 -0.95 12.58
C ASP A 578 10.36 -0.04 12.00
N VAL A 579 9.44 0.47 12.83
CA VAL A 579 8.41 1.41 12.36
C VAL A 579 9.02 2.64 11.72
N THR A 580 8.60 2.94 10.47
CA THR A 580 9.13 4.04 9.66
C THR A 580 8.23 5.28 9.59
N MET A 581 7.10 5.30 10.32
CA MET A 581 6.14 6.41 10.21
C MET A 581 6.60 7.69 10.93
N TYR A 582 7.44 7.57 11.95
CA TYR A 582 8.01 8.66 12.74
C TYR A 582 9.44 8.29 13.14
N GLU A 583 10.30 9.29 13.31
CA GLU A 583 11.71 9.10 13.62
C GLU A 583 11.96 9.26 15.13
N PHE A 584 12.32 8.17 15.81
CA PHE A 584 12.80 8.25 17.19
C PHE A 584 14.24 8.74 17.23
N VAL A 585 14.48 9.78 18.02
CA VAL A 585 15.80 10.32 18.31
C VAL A 585 16.11 10.07 19.78
N CYS A 586 17.01 9.12 20.05
CA CYS A 586 17.52 8.92 21.40
C CYS A 586 18.47 10.07 21.73
N LEU A 587 18.25 10.79 22.83
CA LEU A 587 19.10 11.92 23.18
C LEU A 587 20.51 11.49 23.58
N GLU A 588 20.68 10.31 24.18
CA GLU A 588 22.00 9.74 24.48
C GLU A 588 22.84 9.52 23.21
N ASP A 589 22.19 9.24 22.08
CA ASP A 589 22.86 9.14 20.78
C ASP A 589 23.37 10.50 20.25
N LEU A 590 22.97 11.59 20.91
CA LEU A 590 23.36 12.97 20.64
C LEU A 590 24.19 13.57 21.80
N ASP A 591 24.84 12.72 22.61
CA ASP A 591 25.65 13.11 23.77
C ASP A 591 24.88 13.72 24.97
N TYR A 592 23.57 13.42 25.10
CA TYR A 592 22.84 13.74 26.33
C TYR A 592 23.31 12.81 27.47
N THR A 593 24.19 13.34 28.32
CA THR A 593 24.81 12.61 29.45
C THR A 593 24.27 12.99 30.82
N ASN A 594 23.32 13.93 30.87
CA ASN A 594 22.76 14.36 32.14
C ASN A 594 22.15 13.18 32.91
N SER A 595 22.41 13.14 34.21
CA SER A 595 21.83 12.15 35.11
C SER A 595 20.32 12.40 35.31
N LEU A 596 19.61 11.49 35.98
CA LEU A 596 18.18 11.68 36.24
C LEU A 596 18.03 12.77 37.30
N ARG A 597 17.27 13.83 37.01
CA ARG A 597 17.05 14.92 37.97
C ARG A 597 16.13 14.45 39.10
N MET A 598 16.55 14.66 40.33
CA MET A 598 15.71 14.43 41.51
C MET A 598 14.67 15.54 41.61
N SER A 599 13.44 15.20 41.97
CA SER A 599 12.29 16.08 41.84
C SER A 599 12.34 17.25 42.79
N THR A 600 12.13 18.46 42.25
CA THR A 600 12.23 19.69 43.03
C THR A 600 10.87 20.30 43.38
N HIS A 601 9.79 20.07 42.62
CA HIS A 601 8.61 20.95 42.67
C HIS A 601 7.20 20.32 42.59
N TYR A 602 7.03 19.00 42.43
CA TYR A 602 5.69 18.39 42.30
C TYR A 602 5.24 17.65 43.58
N HIS A 603 4.46 18.33 44.43
CA HIS A 603 4.02 17.79 45.74
C HIS A 603 2.77 16.91 45.68
N HIS A 604 1.96 16.98 44.62
CA HIS A 604 0.61 16.37 44.64
C HIS A 604 0.58 14.85 44.50
N HIS A 605 1.65 14.22 44.00
CA HIS A 605 1.65 12.77 43.72
C HIS A 605 2.88 12.01 44.21
N HIS A 606 3.89 12.71 44.72
CA HIS A 606 5.09 12.10 45.31
C HIS A 606 5.01 12.19 46.84
N GLN A 607 5.10 11.05 47.54
CA GLN A 607 5.00 11.00 49.01
C GLN A 607 6.16 11.71 49.73
N GLN A 608 7.29 11.97 49.04
CA GLN A 608 8.48 12.64 49.58
C GLN A 608 9.09 13.52 48.48
N SER A 609 8.72 14.79 48.44
CA SER A 609 9.33 15.78 47.54
C SER A 609 10.80 16.00 47.90
N GLY A 610 11.71 15.96 46.92
CA GLY A 610 13.14 16.28 47.10
C GLY A 610 14.13 15.14 46.86
N THR A 611 13.68 13.87 46.85
CA THR A 611 14.59 12.71 46.71
C THR A 611 14.14 11.68 45.67
N LYS A 612 13.12 11.97 44.87
CA LYS A 612 12.52 11.00 43.94
C LYS A 612 12.60 11.51 42.52
N ASN A 613 12.87 10.62 41.59
CA ASN A 613 12.97 10.97 40.18
C ASN A 613 11.57 11.13 39.57
N SER A 614 11.27 12.26 38.92
CA SER A 614 9.99 12.48 38.21
C SER A 614 10.19 12.47 36.69
N ALA A 615 9.24 11.89 35.97
CA ALA A 615 9.22 11.91 34.51
C ALA A 615 9.20 13.35 33.98
N ASN A 616 8.50 14.25 34.68
CA ASN A 616 8.35 15.65 34.30
C ASN A 616 9.65 16.44 34.46
N ASP A 617 10.34 16.30 35.59
CA ASP A 617 11.58 17.03 35.85
C ASP A 617 12.69 16.65 34.87
N ASN A 618 12.79 15.35 34.53
CA ASN A 618 13.66 14.90 33.46
C ASN A 618 13.25 15.44 32.09
N LEU A 619 11.95 15.53 31.81
CA LEU A 619 11.50 16.07 30.53
C LEU A 619 11.90 17.53 30.37
N PHE A 620 11.78 18.33 31.45
CA PHE A 620 12.28 19.71 31.47
C PHE A 620 13.78 19.78 31.24
N GLU A 621 14.55 18.88 31.86
CA GLU A 621 15.99 18.80 31.65
C GLU A 621 16.37 18.40 30.22
N MET A 622 15.73 17.37 29.67
CA MET A 622 15.88 16.95 28.27
C MET A 622 15.56 18.10 27.33
N THR A 623 14.49 18.84 27.61
CA THR A 623 14.07 20.00 26.81
C THR A 623 15.08 21.14 26.92
N SER A 624 15.57 21.45 28.12
CA SER A 624 16.59 22.49 28.33
C SER A 624 17.90 22.14 27.61
N TRP A 625 18.33 20.89 27.70
CA TRP A 625 19.49 20.40 26.98
C TRP A 625 19.28 20.46 25.47
N LEU A 626 18.10 20.07 24.97
CA LEU A 626 17.80 20.14 23.55
C LEU A 626 17.82 21.60 23.08
N LYS A 627 17.22 22.53 23.85
CA LYS A 627 17.28 23.99 23.61
C LYS A 627 18.72 24.51 23.50
N ASN A 628 19.59 24.09 24.40
CA ASN A 628 20.98 24.57 24.46
C ASN A 628 21.87 23.97 23.38
N SER A 629 21.65 22.68 23.04
CA SER A 629 22.42 21.97 22.01
C SER A 629 22.05 22.36 20.59
N LYS A 630 20.89 23.02 20.40
CA LYS A 630 20.33 23.37 19.09
C LYS A 630 20.04 22.19 18.16
N PHE A 631 20.11 20.94 18.61
CA PHE A 631 19.79 19.74 17.81
C PHE A 631 18.32 19.65 17.35
N TYR A 632 17.47 20.56 17.84
CA TYR A 632 16.08 20.65 17.42
C TYR A 632 15.85 21.55 16.20
N THR A 633 16.79 22.42 15.82
CA THR A 633 16.54 23.35 14.71
C THR A 633 16.54 22.57 13.41
N SER A 634 15.65 22.91 12.47
CA SER A 634 15.68 22.33 11.12
C SER A 634 17.10 22.37 10.56
N SER A 635 17.83 23.47 10.74
CA SER A 635 19.23 23.68 10.33
C SER A 635 20.27 22.71 10.90
N SER A 636 20.11 22.21 12.13
CA SER A 636 21.02 21.21 12.71
C SER A 636 20.58 19.77 12.41
N ARG A 637 19.32 19.60 12.01
CA ARG A 637 18.70 18.33 11.59
C ARG A 637 18.68 18.10 10.10
N GLU A 638 19.13 19.08 9.30
CA GLU A 638 19.33 18.90 7.88
C GLU A 638 20.46 17.89 7.70
N LYS A 639 20.08 16.61 7.74
CA LYS A 639 21.00 15.49 7.60
C LYS A 639 21.84 15.77 6.35
N ILE A 640 23.14 15.91 6.59
CA ILE A 640 24.12 16.22 5.56
C ILE A 640 24.11 15.13 4.51
N HIS A 641 24.30 15.55 3.27
CA HIS A 641 24.66 14.65 2.20
C HIS A 641 26.14 14.31 2.35
N MET A 642 26.54 13.08 2.06
CA MET A 642 27.96 12.71 2.10
C MET A 642 28.35 11.99 0.84
N VAL A 643 29.45 12.39 0.24
CA VAL A 643 30.07 11.72 -0.90
C VAL A 643 31.25 10.92 -0.38
N VAL A 644 31.30 9.63 -0.69
CA VAL A 644 32.26 8.70 -0.13
C VAL A 644 32.94 7.92 -1.24
N ASP A 645 34.27 7.80 -1.14
CA ASP A 645 35.11 6.90 -1.92
C ASP A 645 36.07 6.17 -0.98
N PHE A 646 36.47 4.97 -1.38
CA PHE A 646 37.44 4.20 -0.64
C PHE A 646 38.13 3.16 -1.52
N VAL A 647 39.38 2.87 -1.16
CA VAL A 647 40.21 1.87 -1.82
C VAL A 647 40.78 0.91 -0.79
N GLY A 648 40.98 -0.34 -1.20
CA GLY A 648 41.30 -1.43 -0.30
C GLY A 648 41.69 -2.70 -1.03
N TYR A 649 41.86 -3.77 -0.26
CA TYR A 649 42.30 -5.07 -0.76
C TYR A 649 41.51 -6.20 -0.09
N ASP A 650 41.55 -7.38 -0.70
CA ASP A 650 40.81 -8.53 -0.21
C ASP A 650 41.58 -9.25 0.90
N LEU A 651 40.84 -9.80 1.86
CA LEU A 651 41.33 -10.59 2.98
C LEU A 651 40.70 -11.99 3.00
N PRO A 652 41.21 -12.91 3.84
CA PRO A 652 40.57 -14.20 4.11
C PRO A 652 39.06 -14.10 4.34
N HIS A 653 38.33 -15.12 3.89
CA HIS A 653 36.87 -15.24 4.03
C HIS A 653 36.03 -14.18 3.29
N GLY A 654 36.60 -13.54 2.26
CA GLY A 654 35.87 -12.56 1.44
C GLY A 654 35.63 -11.24 2.16
N VAL A 655 36.45 -10.93 3.17
CA VAL A 655 36.43 -9.64 3.86
C VAL A 655 37.18 -8.62 3.00
N PHE A 656 36.57 -7.47 2.76
CA PHE A 656 37.24 -6.34 2.10
C PHE A 656 37.84 -5.41 3.16
N ALA A 657 39.15 -5.17 3.11
CA ALA A 657 39.82 -4.24 4.00
C ALA A 657 40.01 -2.86 3.34
N VAL A 658 39.26 -1.87 3.85
CA VAL A 658 39.46 -0.47 3.52
C VAL A 658 40.86 -0.03 4.01
N LYS A 659 41.67 0.49 3.10
CA LYS A 659 43.02 0.99 3.38
C LYS A 659 43.09 2.51 3.35
N GLU A 660 42.33 3.13 2.47
CA GLU A 660 42.15 4.57 2.38
C GLU A 660 40.67 4.90 2.20
N PHE A 661 40.21 5.90 2.92
CA PHE A 661 38.84 6.36 2.92
C PHE A 661 38.80 7.88 2.78
N GLY A 662 38.00 8.36 1.82
CA GLY A 662 37.67 9.76 1.66
C GLY A 662 36.16 9.96 1.81
N ALA A 663 35.78 11.06 2.43
CA ALA A 663 34.40 11.52 2.46
C ALA A 663 34.35 13.05 2.41
N ILE A 664 33.32 13.59 1.76
CA ILE A 664 33.03 15.02 1.72
C ILE A 664 31.58 15.23 2.09
N THR A 665 31.35 16.10 3.06
CA THR A 665 29.99 16.47 3.48
C THR A 665 29.49 17.64 2.62
N MET A 666 28.21 17.56 2.26
CA MET A 666 27.49 18.57 1.49
C MET A 666 26.23 18.97 2.25
N ASP A 667 25.95 20.26 2.30
CA ASP A 667 24.67 20.76 2.81
C ASP A 667 23.54 20.63 1.76
N GLN A 668 22.34 21.12 2.08
CA GLN A 668 21.20 21.08 1.16
C GLN A 668 21.33 22.01 -0.06
N SER A 669 22.18 23.04 0.02
CA SER A 669 22.49 23.90 -1.11
C SER A 669 23.53 23.28 -2.04
N GLY A 670 24.16 22.17 -1.60
CA GLY A 670 25.20 21.46 -2.32
C GLY A 670 26.57 22.08 -2.12
N GLU A 671 26.72 22.98 -1.14
CA GLU A 671 28.03 23.51 -0.75
C GLU A 671 28.81 22.47 0.05
N LEU A 672 30.11 22.40 -0.24
CA LEU A 672 31.03 21.46 0.39
C LEU A 672 31.42 22.01 1.77
N GLN A 673 31.25 21.21 2.82
CA GLN A 673 31.41 21.65 4.20
C GLN A 673 32.73 21.15 4.80
N GLN A 674 32.92 19.83 4.87
CA GLN A 674 34.07 19.22 5.52
C GLN A 674 34.56 17.98 4.78
N ASP A 675 35.87 17.91 4.59
CA ASP A 675 36.60 16.71 4.15
C ASP A 675 36.92 15.82 5.36
N TYR A 676 36.60 14.53 5.26
CA TYR A 676 37.05 13.50 6.19
C TYR A 676 37.92 12.51 5.43
N TYR A 677 39.16 12.34 5.90
CA TYR A 677 40.15 11.54 5.19
C TYR A 677 40.98 10.72 6.16
N GLN A 678 41.07 9.41 5.89
CA GLN A 678 41.76 8.49 6.77
C GLN A 678 42.52 7.41 5.98
N VAL A 679 43.78 7.21 6.35
CA VAL A 679 44.54 5.98 6.01
C VAL A 679 44.50 5.05 7.21
N VAL A 680 44.08 3.81 6.95
CA VAL A 680 43.74 2.81 7.96
C VAL A 680 44.89 1.81 8.11
N GLN A 681 45.22 1.44 9.34
CA GLN A 681 46.21 0.38 9.58
C GLN A 681 45.65 -0.97 9.13
N ALA A 682 46.52 -1.81 8.55
CA ALA A 682 46.11 -3.16 8.15
C ALA A 682 45.69 -3.99 9.38
N PRO A 683 44.64 -4.83 9.28
CA PRO A 683 44.17 -5.62 10.41
C PRO A 683 45.10 -6.77 10.81
N TYR A 684 46.09 -7.10 9.98
CA TYR A 684 47.04 -8.19 10.22
C TYR A 684 48.47 -7.75 9.92
N ASP A 685 49.43 -8.46 10.48
CA ASP A 685 50.83 -8.38 10.07
C ASP A 685 50.98 -8.99 8.66
N LEU A 686 51.64 -8.28 7.74
CA LEU A 686 51.87 -8.72 6.37
C LEU A 686 52.54 -10.10 6.34
N LYS A 687 53.45 -10.40 7.28
CA LYS A 687 54.15 -11.69 7.34
C LYS A 687 53.18 -12.86 7.55
N LYS A 688 52.09 -12.64 8.30
CA LYS A 688 51.07 -13.64 8.63
C LYS A 688 50.02 -13.84 7.54
N LEU A 689 50.01 -13.00 6.51
CA LEU A 689 49.03 -13.07 5.43
C LEU A 689 49.37 -14.23 4.46
N PRO A 690 48.40 -15.07 4.04
CA PRO A 690 48.61 -16.05 2.98
C PRO A 690 49.04 -15.39 1.66
N LEU A 691 49.81 -16.11 0.85
CA LEU A 691 50.40 -15.58 -0.39
C LEU A 691 49.37 -14.95 -1.34
N THR A 692 48.17 -15.56 -1.46
CA THR A 692 47.09 -15.03 -2.30
C THR A 692 46.66 -13.61 -1.92
N TYR A 693 46.65 -13.29 -0.63
CA TYR A 693 46.25 -11.98 -0.14
C TYR A 693 47.42 -10.99 -0.13
N LYS A 694 48.66 -11.48 -0.04
CA LYS A 694 49.86 -10.66 -0.28
C LYS A 694 49.84 -10.11 -1.69
N LEU A 695 49.57 -10.97 -2.68
CA LEU A 695 49.44 -10.56 -4.08
C LEU A 695 48.29 -9.57 -4.31
N SER A 696 47.14 -9.75 -3.62
CA SER A 696 46.04 -8.79 -3.65
C SER A 696 46.48 -7.41 -3.14
N TYR A 697 47.26 -7.39 -2.06
CA TYR A 697 47.81 -6.16 -1.52
C TYR A 697 48.93 -5.56 -2.40
N ASP A 698 49.82 -6.37 -2.98
CA ASP A 698 50.86 -5.88 -3.89
C ASP A 698 50.22 -5.17 -5.09
N TYR A 699 49.16 -5.76 -5.65
CA TYR A 699 48.35 -5.13 -6.70
C TYR A 699 47.70 -3.80 -6.25
N PHE A 700 47.23 -3.73 -5.01
CA PHE A 700 46.74 -2.49 -4.43
C PHE A 700 47.87 -1.46 -4.29
N TYR A 701 49.05 -1.88 -3.78
CA TYR A 701 50.20 -1.02 -3.56
C TYR A 701 50.72 -0.41 -4.87
N ASP A 702 50.78 -1.19 -5.95
CA ASP A 702 51.21 -0.73 -7.27
C ASP A 702 50.28 0.35 -7.86
N ARG A 703 49.01 0.38 -7.43
CA ARG A 703 47.99 1.32 -7.92
C ARG A 703 47.74 2.52 -7.04
N HIS A 704 47.97 2.36 -5.75
CA HIS A 704 47.62 3.36 -4.74
C HIS A 704 48.83 3.87 -3.98
N GLY A 705 49.98 3.20 -3.99
CA GLY A 705 51.22 3.71 -3.39
C GLY A 705 51.19 3.84 -1.85
N ILE A 706 50.22 3.21 -1.17
CA ILE A 706 50.06 3.30 0.29
C ILE A 706 50.64 2.05 0.94
N SER A 707 51.72 2.20 1.71
CA SER A 707 52.40 1.06 2.34
C SER A 707 51.56 0.34 3.41
N TRP A 708 51.88 -0.93 3.67
CA TRP A 708 51.09 -1.82 4.54
C TRP A 708 50.96 -1.25 5.95
N TYR A 709 52.08 -0.71 6.45
CA TYR A 709 52.23 -0.15 7.80
C TYR A 709 51.81 1.33 7.89
N LYS A 710 51.43 1.97 6.77
CA LYS A 710 50.93 3.35 6.80
C LYS A 710 49.52 3.41 7.38
N GLY A 711 49.20 4.48 8.09
CA GLY A 711 47.92 4.71 8.74
C GLY A 711 48.05 4.85 10.25
N LYS A 712 47.22 5.71 10.84
CA LYS A 712 47.23 5.98 12.28
C LYS A 712 46.14 5.24 13.04
N LEU A 713 45.04 4.91 12.37
CA LEU A 713 43.85 4.36 13.00
C LEU A 713 43.79 2.83 12.80
N PRO A 714 43.72 2.03 13.87
CA PRO A 714 43.49 0.59 13.77
C PRO A 714 42.20 0.29 13.00
N PHE A 715 42.20 -0.77 12.19
CA PHE A 715 41.08 -1.16 11.34
C PHE A 715 39.74 -1.30 12.10
N LYS A 716 39.78 -1.91 13.29
CA LYS A 716 38.59 -2.10 14.13
C LYS A 716 38.02 -0.75 14.59
N THR A 717 38.88 0.12 15.13
CA THR A 717 38.52 1.46 15.58
C THR A 717 37.98 2.30 14.43
N PHE A 718 38.62 2.23 13.25
CA PHE A 718 38.13 2.95 12.06
C PHE A 718 36.71 2.55 11.68
N LYS A 719 36.38 1.26 11.71
CA LYS A 719 35.01 0.79 11.42
C LYS A 719 34.00 1.39 12.40
N GLU A 720 34.30 1.39 13.69
CA GLU A 720 33.44 1.96 14.74
C GLU A 720 33.28 3.49 14.55
N THR A 721 34.39 4.20 14.34
CA THR A 721 34.39 5.64 14.06
C THR A 721 33.61 5.99 12.81
N LEU A 722 33.74 5.19 11.74
CA LEU A 722 33.02 5.43 10.49
C LEU A 722 31.50 5.23 10.66
N ILE A 723 31.08 4.19 11.37
CA ILE A 723 29.65 3.96 11.65
C ILE A 723 29.05 5.15 12.39
N GLU A 724 29.76 5.66 13.41
CA GLU A 724 29.33 6.83 14.15
C GLU A 724 29.30 8.09 13.27
N TYR A 725 30.35 8.31 12.48
CA TYR A 725 30.44 9.45 11.56
C TYR A 725 29.30 9.46 10.53
N LEU A 726 28.86 8.28 10.08
CA LEU A 726 27.79 8.14 9.10
C LEU A 726 26.39 8.24 9.73
N LYS A 727 26.22 8.14 11.05
CA LYS A 727 24.92 8.09 11.74
C LYS A 727 24.00 9.27 11.37
N ASN A 728 24.57 10.46 11.21
CA ASN A 728 23.85 11.70 10.93
C ASN A 728 23.71 12.04 9.43
N VAL A 729 24.21 11.17 8.53
CA VAL A 729 24.17 11.39 7.09
C VAL A 729 22.82 11.01 6.50
N LYS A 730 22.22 11.84 5.64
CA LYS A 730 20.93 11.53 5.00
C LYS A 730 21.07 10.53 3.88
N TYR A 731 22.06 10.79 3.02
CA TYR A 731 22.35 10.03 1.82
C TYR A 731 23.86 9.94 1.67
N ILE A 732 24.33 8.72 1.45
CA ILE A 732 25.74 8.45 1.17
C ILE A 732 25.85 8.18 -0.32
N TYR A 733 26.45 9.10 -1.06
CA TYR A 733 26.74 8.92 -2.46
C TYR A 733 28.07 8.20 -2.62
N VAL A 734 28.06 7.11 -3.38
CA VAL A 734 29.26 6.35 -3.74
C VAL A 734 29.39 6.30 -5.24
N ARG A 735 30.58 6.03 -5.76
CA ARG A 735 30.85 6.08 -7.19
C ARG A 735 29.95 5.14 -8.00
N ASN A 736 29.82 3.90 -7.55
CA ASN A 736 29.13 2.85 -8.29
C ASN A 736 28.52 1.76 -7.40
N ASN A 737 27.76 0.85 -8.02
CA ASN A 737 27.08 -0.22 -7.29
C ASN A 737 28.05 -1.20 -6.60
N THR A 738 29.27 -1.35 -7.11
CA THR A 738 30.32 -2.18 -6.47
C THR A 738 30.74 -1.58 -5.14
N GLN A 739 31.04 -0.29 -5.11
CA GLN A 739 31.37 0.42 -3.86
C GLN A 739 30.20 0.45 -2.89
N LYS A 740 28.95 0.58 -3.38
CA LYS A 740 27.78 0.45 -2.52
C LYS A 740 27.77 -0.89 -1.78
N LYS A 741 27.98 -1.99 -2.48
CA LYS A 741 28.02 -3.34 -1.89
C LYS A 741 29.15 -3.48 -0.87
N LEU A 742 30.36 -3.04 -1.23
CA LEU A 742 31.52 -3.09 -0.33
C LEU A 742 31.31 -2.23 0.92
N LEU A 743 30.75 -1.03 0.78
CA LEU A 743 30.44 -0.17 1.91
C LEU A 743 29.39 -0.81 2.81
N MET A 744 28.31 -1.36 2.25
CA MET A 744 27.28 -2.09 3.01
C MET A 744 27.84 -3.32 3.75
N GLN A 745 28.77 -4.04 3.14
CA GLN A 745 29.49 -5.13 3.84
C GLN A 745 30.32 -4.60 5.00
N PHE A 746 30.92 -3.42 4.85
CA PHE A 746 31.79 -2.82 5.84
C PHE A 746 31.01 -2.24 7.03
N ILE A 747 30.00 -1.41 6.79
CA ILE A 747 29.24 -0.66 7.82
C ILE A 747 27.89 -1.28 8.19
N GLY A 748 27.46 -2.34 7.49
CA GLY A 748 26.13 -2.94 7.64
C GLY A 748 25.12 -2.46 6.59
N ASN A 749 23.96 -3.11 6.55
CA ASN A 749 22.91 -2.78 5.59
C ASN A 749 22.29 -1.42 5.89
N ARG A 750 22.43 -0.49 4.94
CA ARG A 750 21.86 0.85 5.00
C ARG A 750 21.14 1.20 3.70
N LYS A 751 19.92 1.75 3.79
CA LYS A 751 19.07 2.02 2.61
C LYS A 751 19.51 3.29 1.87
N GLU A 752 20.18 4.19 2.56
CA GLU A 752 20.52 5.54 2.14
C GLU A 752 21.79 5.66 1.27
N ILE A 753 22.38 4.54 0.84
CA ILE A 753 23.57 4.55 -0.04
C ILE A 753 23.15 4.61 -1.51
N ILE A 754 23.54 5.67 -2.22
CA ILE A 754 23.17 5.99 -3.60
C ILE A 754 24.41 5.85 -4.51
N PRO A 755 24.42 4.92 -5.47
CA PRO A 755 25.51 4.80 -6.43
C PRO A 755 25.31 5.80 -7.59
N LEU A 756 26.32 6.64 -7.85
CA LEU A 756 26.26 7.76 -8.81
C LEU A 756 26.32 7.33 -10.28
N ASP A 757 26.95 6.20 -10.59
CA ASP A 757 26.94 5.59 -11.93
C ASP A 757 25.53 5.39 -12.50
N LYS A 758 24.53 5.14 -11.64
CA LYS A 758 23.12 5.02 -12.04
C LYS A 758 22.51 6.32 -12.56
N PHE A 759 23.19 7.44 -12.35
CA PHE A 759 22.75 8.77 -12.76
C PHE A 759 23.71 9.43 -13.76
N GLY A 760 24.62 8.64 -14.35
CA GLY A 760 25.51 9.12 -15.41
C GLY A 760 26.85 9.67 -14.93
N PHE A 761 27.27 9.37 -13.69
CA PHE A 761 28.65 9.64 -13.27
C PHE A 761 29.60 8.61 -13.90
N ASP A 762 30.46 9.05 -14.82
CA ASP A 762 31.41 8.21 -15.57
C ASP A 762 32.85 8.72 -15.54
N ILE A 763 33.14 9.79 -14.78
CA ILE A 763 34.48 10.39 -14.67
C ILE A 763 35.45 9.38 -14.07
N ALA A 764 36.42 8.88 -14.85
CA ALA A 764 37.45 7.93 -14.40
C ALA A 764 38.20 8.44 -13.15
N PRO A 765 38.67 7.55 -12.25
CA PRO A 765 39.46 7.98 -11.10
C PRO A 765 40.72 8.71 -11.57
N GLN A 766 41.08 9.80 -10.91
CA GLN A 766 42.31 10.52 -11.25
C GLN A 766 43.51 9.69 -10.80
N MET A 767 44.47 9.47 -11.71
CA MET A 767 45.76 8.81 -11.42
C MET A 767 46.83 9.86 -11.14
N PHE A 768 46.46 10.95 -10.47
CA PHE A 768 47.34 12.03 -10.05
C PHE A 768 46.87 12.55 -8.69
N THR A 769 47.75 12.59 -7.69
CA THR A 769 47.43 13.05 -6.34
C THR A 769 48.57 13.83 -5.70
N LEU A 770 48.23 14.88 -4.95
CA LEU A 770 49.16 15.60 -4.08
C LEU A 770 49.09 15.13 -2.63
N CYS A 771 48.34 14.05 -2.35
CA CYS A 771 48.18 13.57 -1.00
C CYS A 771 49.50 12.96 -0.48
N PRO A 772 50.03 13.41 0.68
CA PRO A 772 51.31 12.94 1.23
C PRO A 772 51.28 11.47 1.69
N ASN A 773 50.09 10.84 1.64
CA ASN A 773 49.96 9.43 1.98
C ASN A 773 50.38 8.48 0.86
N HIS A 774 50.51 8.96 -0.37
CA HIS A 774 51.04 8.19 -1.49
C HIS A 774 52.55 8.39 -1.62
N ASN A 775 53.27 7.45 -2.23
CA ASN A 775 54.73 7.52 -2.44
C ASN A 775 55.14 8.15 -3.78
N ASN A 776 54.19 8.60 -4.59
CA ASN A 776 54.37 9.32 -5.87
C ASN A 776 53.06 10.09 -6.15
N GLU A 777 53.11 11.03 -7.07
CA GLU A 777 51.94 11.74 -7.56
C GLU A 777 51.06 10.87 -8.46
N LYS A 778 51.57 9.80 -9.11
CA LYS A 778 50.81 9.02 -10.11
C LYS A 778 49.74 8.04 -9.57
N TYR A 779 49.25 8.22 -8.35
CA TYR A 779 48.34 7.27 -7.71
C TYR A 779 46.92 7.77 -7.60
N ASN A 780 45.99 6.81 -7.45
CA ASN A 780 44.58 7.09 -7.23
C ASN A 780 44.29 7.33 -5.74
N CYS A 781 43.82 8.52 -5.41
CA CYS A 781 43.47 8.98 -4.07
C CYS A 781 41.95 9.01 -3.86
N ALA A 782 41.48 8.35 -2.79
CA ALA A 782 40.05 8.32 -2.49
C ALA A 782 39.45 9.72 -2.21
N LEU A 783 40.20 10.62 -1.55
CA LEU A 783 39.70 11.97 -1.25
C LEU A 783 39.49 12.81 -2.51
N GLU A 784 40.41 12.72 -3.47
CA GLU A 784 40.29 13.48 -4.74
C GLU A 784 39.12 12.96 -5.58
N ASN A 785 38.91 11.65 -5.63
CA ASN A 785 37.70 11.08 -6.25
C ASN A 785 36.41 11.56 -5.57
N CYS A 786 36.41 11.74 -4.24
CA CYS A 786 35.26 12.34 -3.55
C CYS A 786 35.01 13.76 -4.01
N ARG A 787 36.06 14.57 -4.21
CA ARG A 787 35.94 15.95 -4.71
C ARG A 787 35.32 15.98 -6.10
N ASP A 788 35.78 15.09 -6.99
CA ASP A 788 35.20 14.95 -8.33
C ASP A 788 33.72 14.55 -8.30
N MET A 789 33.39 13.55 -7.47
CA MET A 789 32.00 13.11 -7.29
C MET A 789 31.12 14.22 -6.70
N ALA A 790 31.62 14.96 -5.71
CA ALA A 790 30.89 16.03 -5.05
C ALA A 790 30.68 17.25 -5.97
N MET A 791 31.70 17.63 -6.76
CA MET A 791 31.58 18.65 -7.80
C MET A 791 30.57 18.25 -8.89
N TRP A 792 30.58 16.99 -9.32
CA TRP A 792 29.61 16.48 -10.28
C TRP A 792 28.18 16.49 -9.71
N LEU A 793 28.01 16.06 -8.45
CA LEU A 793 26.74 16.11 -7.74
C LEU A 793 26.20 17.54 -7.62
N LYS A 794 27.08 18.49 -7.28
CA LYS A 794 26.76 19.92 -7.23
C LYS A 794 26.26 20.42 -8.59
N LYS A 795 27.03 20.15 -9.65
CA LYS A 795 26.71 20.57 -11.03
C LYS A 795 25.43 19.93 -11.59
N SER A 796 25.14 18.69 -11.21
CA SER A 796 23.94 17.96 -11.66
C SER A 796 22.69 18.26 -10.85
N GLU A 797 22.81 19.05 -9.77
CA GLU A 797 21.73 19.37 -8.81
C GLU A 797 21.05 18.13 -8.20
N MET A 798 21.73 16.99 -8.23
CA MET A 798 21.17 15.69 -7.83
C MET A 798 20.88 15.56 -6.34
N PHE A 799 21.51 16.38 -5.52
CA PHE A 799 21.27 16.45 -4.07
C PHE A 799 19.92 17.10 -3.73
N LYS A 800 19.30 17.86 -4.66
CA LYS A 800 18.00 18.50 -4.41
C LYS A 800 16.89 17.42 -4.30
N PRO A 801 16.06 17.41 -3.23
CA PRO A 801 15.03 16.39 -2.99
C PRO A 801 14.02 16.24 -4.14
N VAL A 802 13.72 17.34 -4.83
CA VAL A 802 12.81 17.38 -5.98
C VAL A 802 13.39 16.61 -7.17
N VAL A 803 14.71 16.64 -7.36
CA VAL A 803 15.40 15.92 -8.44
C VAL A 803 15.49 14.43 -8.12
N LEU A 804 15.75 14.05 -6.86
CA LEU A 804 15.69 12.64 -6.42
C LEU A 804 14.29 12.03 -6.63
N LYS A 805 13.22 12.77 -6.30
CA LYS A 805 11.84 12.32 -6.53
C LYS A 805 11.40 12.37 -8.00
N ARG A 806 11.88 13.35 -8.79
CA ARG A 806 11.55 13.47 -10.23
C ARG A 806 12.35 12.50 -11.12
N ASN A 807 13.58 12.15 -10.74
CA ASN A 807 14.41 11.17 -11.46
C ASN A 807 14.08 9.72 -11.10
N MET A 808 13.28 9.47 -10.05
CA MET A 808 12.48 8.25 -9.92
C MET A 808 11.24 8.30 -10.83
N SER A 809 11.37 8.91 -12.02
CA SER A 809 10.32 8.89 -13.03
C SER A 809 9.93 7.45 -13.29
N LEU A 810 8.63 7.19 -13.31
CA LEU A 810 8.07 5.86 -13.50
C LEU A 810 8.39 5.38 -14.92
N LYS A 811 9.55 4.74 -15.10
CA LYS A 811 10.06 4.23 -16.39
C LYS A 811 9.17 3.09 -16.87
N ASN A 812 8.91 3.01 -18.17
CA ASN A 812 8.36 1.78 -18.74
C ASN A 812 9.52 0.89 -19.16
N VAL A 813 9.39 -0.43 -18.99
CA VAL A 813 10.43 -1.37 -19.42
C VAL A 813 9.80 -2.34 -20.42
N VAL A 814 10.45 -2.57 -21.55
CA VAL A 814 10.15 -3.67 -22.48
C VAL A 814 11.22 -4.74 -22.27
N ILE A 815 10.82 -5.98 -22.02
CA ILE A 815 11.75 -7.08 -21.75
C ILE A 815 11.40 -8.30 -22.60
N ASP A 816 12.44 -8.92 -23.15
CA ASP A 816 12.39 -10.25 -23.74
C ASP A 816 13.64 -11.04 -23.31
N PHE A 817 13.52 -12.37 -23.30
CA PHE A 817 14.62 -13.24 -22.94
C PHE A 817 14.44 -14.66 -23.48
N ASN A 818 15.58 -15.34 -23.64
CA ASN A 818 15.70 -16.73 -24.03
C ASN A 818 16.51 -17.49 -22.98
N GLY A 819 16.20 -18.77 -22.77
CA GLY A 819 16.84 -19.57 -21.73
C GLY A 819 16.60 -21.06 -21.87
N TYR A 820 17.18 -21.83 -20.96
CA TYR A 820 17.09 -23.29 -20.94
C TYR A 820 16.64 -23.79 -19.57
N TYR A 821 16.16 -25.04 -19.53
CA TYR A 821 15.73 -25.69 -18.30
C TYR A 821 16.88 -26.49 -17.68
N GLU A 822 17.27 -26.11 -16.46
CA GLU A 822 18.22 -26.85 -15.61
C GLU A 822 17.54 -28.08 -14.99
N SER A 823 16.25 -27.97 -14.70
CA SER A 823 15.34 -29.05 -14.31
C SER A 823 13.93 -28.75 -14.85
N ALA A 824 12.97 -29.67 -14.66
CA ALA A 824 11.61 -29.54 -15.18
C ALA A 824 10.88 -28.24 -14.77
N ASP A 825 11.26 -27.70 -13.61
CA ASP A 825 10.70 -26.53 -12.93
C ASP A 825 11.64 -25.31 -12.90
N LYS A 826 12.92 -25.48 -13.27
CA LYS A 826 13.94 -24.43 -13.12
C LYS A 826 14.43 -23.92 -14.46
N PHE A 827 13.86 -22.79 -14.87
CA PHE A 827 14.28 -22.06 -16.05
C PHE A 827 15.44 -21.11 -15.72
N ILE A 828 16.46 -21.10 -16.57
CA ILE A 828 17.63 -20.23 -16.48
C ILE A 828 17.68 -19.35 -17.72
N ILE A 829 17.62 -18.03 -17.51
CA ILE A 829 17.84 -17.05 -18.58
C ILE A 829 19.28 -17.17 -19.07
N LYS A 830 19.46 -17.39 -20.38
CA LYS A 830 20.75 -17.46 -21.06
C LYS A 830 21.07 -16.18 -21.83
N GLU A 831 20.05 -15.52 -22.36
CA GLU A 831 20.14 -14.23 -23.04
C GLU A 831 18.92 -13.39 -22.63
N TYR A 832 19.12 -12.11 -22.32
CA TYR A 832 18.02 -11.17 -22.10
C TYR A 832 18.33 -9.81 -22.71
N SER A 833 17.27 -9.07 -23.01
CA SER A 833 17.32 -7.68 -23.41
C SER A 833 16.24 -6.88 -22.66
N LEU A 834 16.61 -5.67 -22.25
CA LEU A 834 15.77 -4.70 -21.56
C LEU A 834 15.85 -3.39 -22.33
N LEU A 835 14.71 -2.84 -22.73
CA LEU A 835 14.60 -1.49 -23.23
C LEU A 835 13.87 -0.63 -22.20
N ILE A 836 14.59 0.34 -21.63
CA ILE A 836 14.08 1.26 -20.62
C ILE A 836 13.64 2.52 -21.34
N ILE A 837 12.34 2.82 -21.27
CA ILE A 837 11.71 3.99 -21.89
C ILE A 837 11.52 5.06 -20.82
N ASP A 838 12.32 6.12 -20.90
CA ASP A 838 12.15 7.31 -20.07
C ASP A 838 11.17 8.27 -20.77
N ASN A 839 9.94 8.33 -20.27
CA ASN A 839 8.90 9.17 -20.85
C ASN A 839 9.20 10.67 -20.73
N ILE A 840 10.07 11.08 -19.80
CA ILE A 840 10.41 12.50 -19.57
C ILE A 840 11.48 12.94 -20.57
N GLN A 841 12.56 12.17 -20.66
CA GLN A 841 13.70 12.51 -21.51
C GLN A 841 13.51 12.07 -22.97
N LYS A 842 12.49 11.25 -23.25
CA LYS A 842 12.32 10.54 -24.54
C LYS A 842 13.54 9.70 -24.92
N THR A 843 14.36 9.32 -23.94
CA THR A 843 15.54 8.48 -24.15
C THR A 843 15.17 7.01 -23.98
N THR A 844 15.83 6.17 -24.78
CA THR A 844 15.73 4.72 -24.69
C THR A 844 17.10 4.14 -24.37
N ILE A 845 17.22 3.44 -23.24
CA ILE A 845 18.44 2.72 -22.87
C ILE A 845 18.20 1.24 -23.14
N THR A 846 19.03 0.63 -23.99
CA THR A 846 18.98 -0.81 -24.27
C THR A 846 20.09 -1.51 -23.52
N GLU A 847 19.75 -2.45 -22.65
CA GLU A 847 20.68 -3.31 -21.92
C GLU A 847 20.48 -4.75 -22.37
N SER A 848 21.53 -5.41 -22.84
CA SER A 848 21.46 -6.80 -23.31
C SER A 848 22.69 -7.57 -22.88
N GLN A 849 22.50 -8.78 -22.36
CA GLN A 849 23.59 -9.61 -21.86
C GLN A 849 23.33 -11.10 -22.11
N VAL A 850 24.42 -11.88 -22.15
CA VAL A 850 24.39 -13.35 -22.20
C VAL A 850 24.99 -13.90 -20.91
N THR A 851 24.29 -14.80 -20.23
CA THR A 851 24.73 -15.33 -18.95
C THR A 851 25.73 -16.48 -19.11
N LYS A 852 26.76 -16.50 -18.27
CA LYS A 852 27.70 -17.61 -18.11
C LYS A 852 26.96 -18.79 -17.43
N PRO A 853 27.21 -20.03 -17.84
CA PRO A 853 26.63 -21.19 -17.17
C PRO A 853 27.18 -21.30 -15.74
N LYS A 854 26.40 -21.88 -14.81
CA LYS A 854 26.85 -22.09 -13.42
C LYS A 854 28.06 -23.02 -13.30
N SER A 855 28.18 -23.94 -14.26
CA SER A 855 29.22 -24.96 -14.29
C SER A 855 29.80 -25.12 -15.69
N ARG A 856 31.06 -25.58 -15.75
CA ARG A 856 31.65 -26.06 -17.01
C ARG A 856 30.80 -27.20 -17.55
N TRP A 857 30.73 -27.33 -18.88
CA TRP A 857 29.92 -28.35 -19.55
C TRP A 857 30.15 -29.75 -18.98
N LEU A 858 31.40 -30.13 -18.70
CA LEU A 858 31.75 -31.44 -18.15
C LEU A 858 30.97 -31.77 -16.86
N PHE A 859 30.81 -30.80 -15.95
CA PHE A 859 30.17 -30.95 -14.64
C PHE A 859 28.65 -30.68 -14.65
N THR A 860 28.09 -30.27 -15.79
CA THR A 860 26.64 -30.07 -15.92
C THR A 860 25.93 -31.43 -15.92
N ASN A 861 24.80 -31.54 -15.21
CA ASN A 861 23.99 -32.76 -15.18
C ASN A 861 23.47 -33.14 -16.59
N PHE A 862 23.21 -34.43 -16.79
CA PHE A 862 22.83 -34.96 -18.11
C PHE A 862 21.52 -34.36 -18.65
N SER A 863 20.52 -34.16 -17.79
CA SER A 863 19.23 -33.57 -18.17
C SER A 863 19.39 -32.16 -18.73
N THR A 864 20.20 -31.32 -18.08
CA THR A 864 20.49 -29.95 -18.52
C THR A 864 21.29 -29.96 -19.83
N LYS A 865 22.30 -30.84 -19.94
CA LYS A 865 23.06 -31.01 -21.20
C LYS A 865 22.14 -31.37 -22.36
N ARG A 866 21.23 -32.32 -22.14
CA ARG A 866 20.22 -32.75 -23.12
C ARG A 866 19.29 -31.60 -23.49
N ASN A 867 18.70 -30.91 -22.51
CA ASN A 867 17.82 -29.77 -22.73
C ASN A 867 18.52 -28.67 -23.53
N TYR A 868 19.75 -28.34 -23.15
CA TYR A 868 20.53 -27.32 -23.83
C TYR A 868 20.86 -27.72 -25.28
N ARG A 869 21.38 -28.94 -25.49
CA ARG A 869 21.81 -29.42 -26.81
C ARG A 869 20.65 -29.63 -27.77
N LEU A 870 19.51 -30.14 -27.29
CA LEU A 870 18.38 -30.50 -28.15
C LEU A 870 17.37 -29.36 -28.33
N HIS A 871 17.20 -28.48 -27.33
CA HIS A 871 16.13 -27.48 -27.35
C HIS A 871 16.62 -26.04 -27.33
N TYR A 872 17.83 -25.76 -26.84
CA TYR A 872 18.34 -24.39 -26.80
C TYR A 872 19.29 -24.10 -27.98
N LEU A 873 20.38 -24.87 -28.09
CA LEU A 873 21.43 -24.63 -29.05
C LEU A 873 20.95 -24.56 -30.52
N PRO A 874 20.03 -25.41 -31.00
CA PRO A 874 19.58 -25.38 -32.40
C PRO A 874 18.76 -24.12 -32.75
N PHE A 875 18.07 -23.52 -31.79
CA PHE A 875 17.15 -22.39 -32.01
C PHE A 875 17.82 -21.04 -31.76
N TYR A 876 18.81 -21.02 -30.87
CA TYR A 876 19.43 -19.78 -30.41
C TYR A 876 20.90 -19.67 -30.82
N SER A 877 21.57 -20.75 -31.23
CA SER A 877 22.98 -20.74 -31.68
C SER A 877 23.99 -20.07 -30.74
N ILE A 878 23.69 -19.95 -29.45
CA ILE A 878 24.63 -19.45 -28.42
C ILE A 878 25.30 -20.67 -27.79
N LYS A 879 26.64 -20.70 -27.72
CA LYS A 879 27.38 -21.82 -27.13
C LYS A 879 27.21 -21.87 -25.62
N TRP A 880 27.28 -23.06 -25.01
CA TRP A 880 27.19 -23.23 -23.55
C TRP A 880 28.17 -22.34 -22.79
N SER A 881 29.43 -22.32 -23.22
CA SER A 881 30.54 -21.58 -22.61
C SER A 881 30.48 -20.06 -22.82
N GLN A 882 29.61 -19.57 -23.69
CA GLN A 882 29.52 -18.16 -24.05
C GLN A 882 28.72 -17.38 -23.00
N GLY A 883 29.16 -16.18 -22.65
CA GLY A 883 28.47 -15.31 -21.70
C GLY A 883 29.41 -14.29 -21.07
N THR A 884 28.90 -13.10 -20.80
CA THR A 884 29.62 -11.96 -20.23
C THR A 884 29.34 -11.80 -18.74
N GLU A 885 28.14 -12.17 -18.30
CA GLU A 885 27.62 -11.91 -16.94
C GLU A 885 27.29 -13.21 -16.20
N SER A 886 27.38 -13.26 -14.86
CA SER A 886 26.93 -14.44 -14.11
C SER A 886 25.39 -14.50 -14.06
N ILE A 887 24.81 -15.69 -13.81
CA ILE A 887 23.34 -15.82 -13.65
C ILE A 887 22.83 -14.99 -12.46
N PHE A 888 23.61 -14.92 -11.38
CA PHE A 888 23.24 -14.13 -10.20
C PHE A 888 23.21 -12.64 -10.52
N ASP A 889 24.25 -12.12 -11.20
CA ASP A 889 24.33 -10.71 -11.56
C ASP A 889 23.22 -10.32 -12.55
N ALA A 890 22.94 -11.18 -13.54
CA ALA A 890 21.82 -10.99 -14.46
C ALA A 890 20.48 -10.90 -13.74
N ARG A 891 20.23 -11.81 -12.77
CA ARG A 891 19.02 -11.76 -11.93
C ARG A 891 18.91 -10.44 -11.16
N GLN A 892 19.99 -10.04 -10.47
CA GLN A 892 20.00 -8.78 -9.72
C GLN A 892 19.81 -7.57 -10.62
N ARG A 893 20.45 -7.53 -11.79
CA ARG A 893 20.30 -6.44 -12.75
C ARG A 893 18.86 -6.32 -13.23
N ILE A 894 18.23 -7.43 -13.63
CA ILE A 894 16.82 -7.44 -14.03
C ILE A 894 15.93 -6.91 -12.90
N ILE A 895 16.07 -7.43 -11.67
CA ILE A 895 15.30 -6.95 -10.50
C ILE A 895 15.49 -5.44 -10.29
N GLU A 896 16.74 -4.97 -10.32
CA GLU A 896 17.07 -3.57 -10.13
C GLU A 896 16.45 -2.67 -11.21
N ARG A 897 16.30 -3.14 -12.46
CA ARG A 897 15.64 -2.38 -13.53
C ARG A 897 14.12 -2.45 -13.45
N LEU A 898 13.55 -3.58 -13.03
CA LEU A 898 12.10 -3.78 -12.98
C LEU A 898 11.44 -3.16 -11.75
N LYS A 899 12.14 -3.04 -10.61
CA LYS A 899 11.57 -2.52 -9.35
C LYS A 899 11.05 -1.07 -9.46
N ASP A 900 11.69 -0.28 -10.32
CA ASP A 900 11.35 1.14 -10.52
C ASP A 900 10.42 1.33 -11.74
N ALA A 901 9.98 0.23 -12.37
CA ALA A 901 9.18 0.28 -13.60
C ALA A 901 7.69 0.49 -13.31
N LYS A 902 7.07 1.46 -14.01
CA LYS A 902 5.62 1.69 -14.00
C LYS A 902 4.83 0.52 -14.57
N LYS A 903 5.33 0.05 -15.72
CA LYS A 903 4.75 -0.97 -16.57
C LYS A 903 5.90 -1.76 -17.17
N ILE A 904 5.76 -3.07 -17.14
CA ILE A 904 6.72 -3.99 -17.70
C ILE A 904 6.04 -4.70 -18.87
N PHE A 905 6.39 -4.32 -20.08
CA PHE A 905 5.92 -4.97 -21.30
C PHE A 905 6.75 -6.22 -21.55
N ILE A 906 6.08 -7.36 -21.61
CA ILE A 906 6.69 -8.67 -21.84
C ILE A 906 5.92 -9.35 -22.96
N ARG A 907 6.57 -10.18 -23.79
CA ARG A 907 5.94 -10.68 -25.02
C ARG A 907 4.60 -11.37 -24.73
N ASN A 908 4.59 -12.31 -23.79
CA ASN A 908 3.43 -13.13 -23.47
C ASN A 908 3.42 -13.66 -22.04
N GLN A 909 2.27 -14.24 -21.67
CA GLN A 909 2.01 -14.76 -20.33
C GLN A 909 2.99 -15.86 -19.92
N ARG A 910 3.39 -16.74 -20.85
CA ARG A 910 4.40 -17.78 -20.57
C ARG A 910 5.74 -17.17 -20.18
N GLN A 911 6.20 -16.14 -20.89
CA GLN A 911 7.44 -15.46 -20.51
C GLN A 911 7.30 -14.69 -19.20
N LYS A 912 6.15 -14.07 -18.91
CA LYS A 912 5.91 -13.47 -17.60
C LYS A 912 6.15 -14.46 -16.46
N GLU A 913 5.60 -15.67 -16.58
CA GLU A 913 5.77 -16.73 -15.57
C GLU A 913 7.24 -17.19 -15.45
N LEU A 914 7.94 -17.36 -16.58
CA LEU A 914 9.36 -17.72 -16.56
C LEU A 914 10.23 -16.63 -15.93
N LEU A 915 9.89 -15.36 -16.15
CA LEU A 915 10.60 -14.23 -15.56
C LEU A 915 10.40 -14.17 -14.05
N LEU A 916 9.16 -14.29 -13.58
CA LEU A 916 8.81 -14.32 -12.16
C LEU A 916 9.54 -15.45 -11.44
N ASN A 917 9.53 -16.66 -12.01
CA ASN A 917 10.30 -17.79 -11.48
C ASN A 917 11.81 -17.51 -11.42
N PHE A 918 12.35 -16.75 -12.36
CA PHE A 918 13.78 -16.41 -12.40
C PHE A 918 14.15 -15.35 -11.36
N ILE A 919 13.32 -14.31 -11.18
CA ILE A 919 13.60 -13.18 -10.28
C ILE A 919 13.13 -13.41 -8.83
N GLY A 920 12.14 -14.27 -8.59
CA GLY A 920 11.48 -14.50 -7.30
C GLY A 920 10.19 -13.67 -7.15
N ASP A 921 9.21 -14.21 -6.42
CA ASP A 921 7.82 -13.70 -6.34
C ASP A 921 7.63 -12.47 -5.42
N ASP A 922 8.69 -11.92 -4.83
CA ASP A 922 8.58 -10.97 -3.70
C ASP A 922 8.20 -9.52 -4.09
N ALA A 923 7.81 -9.24 -5.33
CA ALA A 923 7.52 -7.88 -5.77
C ALA A 923 6.23 -7.74 -6.61
N ASN A 924 5.43 -6.73 -6.24
CA ASN A 924 4.19 -6.33 -6.93
C ASN A 924 4.48 -5.63 -8.27
N TYR A 925 5.03 -6.37 -9.24
CA TYR A 925 5.31 -5.89 -10.58
C TYR A 925 4.05 -5.75 -11.44
N ARG A 926 3.92 -4.65 -12.18
CA ARG A 926 2.83 -4.43 -13.15
C ARG A 926 3.22 -4.88 -14.55
N PHE A 927 3.08 -6.18 -14.82
CA PHE A 927 3.30 -6.75 -16.15
C PHE A 927 2.12 -6.48 -17.10
N LEU A 928 2.44 -6.18 -18.37
CA LEU A 928 1.52 -6.13 -19.50
C LEU A 928 2.06 -7.05 -20.59
N CYS A 929 1.31 -8.09 -20.94
CA CYS A 929 1.71 -8.99 -22.02
C CYS A 929 1.38 -8.36 -23.37
N CYS A 930 2.35 -8.22 -24.26
CA CYS A 930 2.15 -7.62 -25.58
C CYS A 930 1.15 -8.41 -26.44
N GLU A 931 1.15 -9.75 -26.37
CA GLU A 931 0.14 -10.58 -27.05
C GLU A 931 -1.30 -10.24 -26.62
N ASP A 932 -1.51 -9.94 -25.33
CA ASP A 932 -2.83 -9.54 -24.79
C ASP A 932 -3.26 -8.16 -25.31
N LEU A 933 -2.28 -7.34 -25.73
CA LEU A 933 -2.47 -6.03 -26.32
C LEU A 933 -2.57 -6.06 -27.87
N GLY A 934 -2.58 -7.26 -28.47
CA GLY A 934 -2.71 -7.44 -29.92
C GLY A 934 -1.40 -7.61 -30.69
N TYR A 935 -0.27 -7.82 -30.02
CA TYR A 935 0.99 -8.19 -30.67
C TYR A 935 0.89 -9.64 -31.16
N THR A 936 0.52 -9.83 -32.42
CA THR A 936 0.29 -11.15 -33.03
C THR A 936 1.46 -11.67 -33.84
N LYS A 937 2.52 -10.87 -33.99
CA LYS A 937 3.71 -11.31 -34.72
C LYS A 937 4.31 -12.52 -34.02
N ARG A 938 4.18 -13.67 -34.68
CA ARG A 938 5.02 -14.83 -34.38
C ARG A 938 6.46 -14.38 -34.54
N ILE A 939 7.35 -15.01 -33.79
CA ILE A 939 8.80 -14.84 -33.94
C ILE A 939 9.14 -15.24 -35.38
N VAL A 940 9.05 -14.29 -36.30
CA VAL A 940 9.60 -14.43 -37.64
C VAL A 940 11.07 -14.27 -37.36
N LEU A 941 11.82 -15.37 -37.50
CA LEU A 941 13.28 -15.30 -37.42
C LEU A 941 13.68 -14.13 -38.33
N PRO A 942 14.23 -13.04 -37.77
CA PRO A 942 14.60 -11.90 -38.59
C PRO A 942 15.57 -12.39 -39.66
N VAL A 943 15.73 -11.65 -40.75
CA VAL A 943 16.63 -11.97 -41.89
C VAL A 943 18.13 -11.97 -41.48
N GLY A 944 18.44 -12.23 -40.21
CA GLY A 944 19.71 -11.99 -39.54
C GLY A 944 19.50 -11.26 -38.22
N THR A 945 20.01 -11.81 -37.13
CA THR A 945 20.28 -11.03 -35.91
C THR A 945 21.61 -10.29 -36.02
N THR A 946 21.67 -9.05 -35.53
CA THR A 946 22.92 -8.29 -35.41
C THR A 946 23.72 -8.67 -34.17
N CYS A 947 23.12 -9.41 -33.23
CA CYS A 947 23.75 -9.80 -31.98
C CYS A 947 24.97 -10.69 -32.24
N LEU A 948 26.14 -10.23 -31.77
CA LEU A 948 27.42 -10.91 -31.95
C LEU A 948 27.50 -12.26 -31.22
N ASN A 949 26.53 -12.54 -30.34
CA ASN A 949 26.56 -13.76 -29.54
C ASN A 949 26.05 -15.00 -30.29
N HIS A 950 25.35 -14.84 -31.41
CA HIS A 950 24.81 -15.97 -32.17
C HIS A 950 25.80 -16.44 -33.23
N LYS A 951 26.11 -17.75 -33.25
CA LYS A 951 26.99 -18.32 -34.28
C LYS A 951 26.36 -18.25 -35.68
N GLN A 952 25.04 -18.45 -35.78
CA GLN A 952 24.28 -18.39 -37.03
C GLN A 952 23.33 -17.20 -36.98
N LYS A 953 23.72 -16.10 -37.61
CA LYS A 953 22.93 -14.86 -37.56
C LYS A 953 21.55 -15.01 -38.21
N LEU A 954 21.44 -15.72 -39.34
CA LEU A 954 20.23 -15.78 -40.17
C LEU A 954 19.03 -16.52 -39.54
N ASN A 955 19.27 -17.43 -38.58
CA ASN A 955 18.23 -18.33 -38.07
C ASN A 955 18.09 -18.31 -36.55
N SER A 956 18.71 -17.35 -35.86
CA SER A 956 18.68 -17.30 -34.40
C SER A 956 17.64 -16.32 -33.90
N ASN A 957 16.82 -16.78 -32.96
CA ASN A 957 15.91 -15.91 -32.22
C ASN A 957 16.70 -15.12 -31.17
N CYS A 958 16.85 -13.80 -31.32
CA CYS A 958 17.62 -12.97 -30.39
C CYS A 958 16.71 -12.11 -29.51
N ALA A 959 17.01 -12.05 -28.21
CA ALA A 959 16.23 -11.23 -27.27
C ALA A 959 16.26 -9.72 -27.63
N ILE A 960 17.38 -9.22 -28.17
CA ILE A 960 17.54 -7.81 -28.57
C ILE A 960 16.58 -7.45 -29.70
N ASP A 961 16.53 -8.31 -30.72
CA ASP A 961 15.67 -8.09 -31.88
C ASP A 961 14.20 -8.13 -31.49
N ASN A 962 13.81 -9.07 -30.61
CA ASN A 962 12.46 -9.18 -30.09
C ASN A 962 12.03 -7.95 -29.29
N VAL A 963 12.88 -7.43 -28.39
CA VAL A 963 12.60 -6.20 -27.63
C VAL A 963 12.43 -5.01 -28.56
N SER A 964 13.30 -4.89 -29.56
CA SER A 964 13.27 -3.80 -30.55
C SER A 964 11.99 -3.84 -31.37
N GLU A 965 11.57 -5.03 -31.81
CA GLU A 965 10.32 -5.23 -32.53
C GLU A 965 9.09 -4.94 -31.68
N MET A 966 9.06 -5.45 -30.43
CA MET A 966 7.98 -5.17 -29.48
C MET A 966 7.86 -3.66 -29.23
N TYR A 967 8.99 -2.96 -29.10
CA TYR A 967 9.00 -1.51 -28.91
C TYR A 967 8.49 -0.75 -30.12
N GLU A 968 8.95 -1.07 -31.33
CA GLU A 968 8.45 -0.42 -32.55
C GLU A 968 6.95 -0.66 -32.75
N TRP A 969 6.46 -1.85 -32.40
CA TRP A 969 5.02 -2.13 -32.37
C TRP A 969 4.27 -1.27 -31.34
N LEU A 970 4.79 -1.17 -30.10
CA LEU A 970 4.21 -0.31 -29.07
C LEU A 970 4.21 1.17 -29.49
N LYS A 971 5.26 1.63 -30.18
CA LYS A 971 5.37 2.99 -30.71
C LYS A 971 4.31 3.25 -31.77
N LYS A 972 4.10 2.32 -32.70
CA LYS A 972 3.02 2.40 -33.71
C LYS A 972 1.63 2.43 -33.08
N MET A 973 1.40 1.66 -32.01
CA MET A 973 0.14 1.74 -31.25
C MET A 973 -0.07 3.10 -30.60
N GLN A 974 1.00 3.81 -30.22
CA GLN A 974 0.91 5.14 -29.60
C GLN A 974 0.82 6.27 -30.64
N SER A 975 1.45 6.10 -31.81
CA SER A 975 1.57 7.15 -32.83
C SER A 975 0.44 7.16 -33.86
N SER A 976 -0.27 6.04 -34.02
CA SER A 976 -1.47 6.05 -34.86
C SER A 976 -2.51 6.96 -34.21
N GLU A 977 -2.95 8.00 -34.92
CA GLU A 977 -4.24 8.66 -34.67
C GLU A 977 -5.22 7.54 -34.34
N LYS A 978 -5.73 7.54 -33.09
CA LYS A 978 -6.60 6.49 -32.51
C LYS A 978 -7.24 5.73 -33.65
N PRO A 979 -6.82 4.49 -33.98
CA PRO A 979 -7.37 3.79 -35.14
C PRO A 979 -8.87 3.98 -35.08
N LYS A 980 -9.42 4.70 -36.08
CA LYS A 980 -10.85 5.03 -36.16
C LYS A 980 -11.55 3.77 -35.74
N LYS A 981 -12.20 3.77 -34.56
CA LYS A 981 -12.74 2.59 -33.89
C LYS A 981 -13.17 1.55 -34.93
N GLU A 982 -12.26 0.70 -35.36
CA GLU A 982 -12.61 -0.61 -35.83
C GLU A 982 -13.02 -1.22 -34.52
N GLU A 983 -14.33 -1.20 -34.30
CA GLU A 983 -14.94 -1.93 -33.22
C GLU A 983 -14.41 -3.35 -33.31
N ILE A 984 -13.38 -3.60 -32.52
CA ILE A 984 -12.96 -4.85 -31.91
C ILE A 984 -13.90 -5.98 -32.36
N TYR A 985 -13.57 -6.61 -33.49
CA TYR A 985 -14.26 -7.80 -34.00
C TYR A 985 -14.16 -8.99 -33.02
N HIS A 986 -13.41 -8.86 -31.93
CA HIS A 986 -13.37 -9.84 -30.83
C HIS A 986 -14.64 -9.87 -29.96
N LYS A 987 -15.64 -9.02 -30.19
CA LYS A 987 -16.87 -9.01 -29.37
C LYS A 987 -17.78 -10.21 -29.57
N ASN A 988 -17.53 -11.08 -30.55
CA ASN A 988 -18.42 -12.20 -30.92
C ASN A 988 -17.72 -13.57 -30.99
N GLU A 989 -16.60 -13.80 -30.30
CA GLU A 989 -15.93 -15.12 -30.35
C GLU A 989 -16.78 -16.20 -29.65
N HIS A 990 -17.25 -17.16 -30.43
CA HIS A 990 -17.97 -18.33 -29.95
C HIS A 990 -17.02 -19.54 -29.93
N VAL A 991 -16.86 -20.19 -28.79
CA VAL A 991 -15.90 -21.29 -28.63
C VAL A 991 -16.63 -22.61 -28.44
N ILE A 992 -16.37 -23.59 -29.30
CA ILE A 992 -17.00 -24.91 -29.28
C ILE A 992 -15.98 -25.89 -28.75
N VAL A 993 -16.27 -26.55 -27.64
CA VAL A 993 -15.31 -27.35 -26.88
C VAL A 993 -15.82 -28.77 -26.67
N ASP A 994 -14.97 -29.75 -26.96
CA ASP A 994 -15.08 -31.10 -26.45
C ASP A 994 -13.72 -31.58 -25.93
N PHE A 995 -13.77 -32.52 -24.99
CA PHE A 995 -12.58 -33.12 -24.41
C PHE A 995 -12.92 -34.50 -23.84
N ILE A 996 -11.91 -35.36 -23.80
CA ILE A 996 -11.96 -36.69 -23.20
C ILE A 996 -10.80 -36.86 -22.23
N GLY A 997 -11.01 -37.65 -21.18
CA GLY A 997 -10.07 -37.77 -20.08
C GLY A 997 -10.48 -38.87 -19.10
N TYR A 998 -9.72 -38.99 -18.02
CA TYR A 998 -9.90 -40.01 -16.99
C TYR A 998 -9.68 -39.43 -15.59
N TYR A 999 -10.15 -40.14 -14.57
CA TYR A 999 -9.96 -39.76 -13.17
C TYR A 999 -8.65 -40.35 -12.62
N ILE A 1000 -7.94 -39.56 -11.81
CA ILE A 1000 -6.78 -39.98 -11.02
C ILE A 1000 -7.12 -39.91 -9.51
N PRO A 1001 -6.25 -40.36 -8.57
CA PRO A 1001 -6.57 -40.26 -7.15
C PRO A 1001 -6.87 -38.83 -6.72
N VAL A 1002 -7.62 -38.68 -5.61
CA VAL A 1002 -8.35 -37.46 -5.18
C VAL A 1002 -9.50 -37.00 -6.10
N ASP A 1003 -10.02 -37.91 -6.94
CA ASP A 1003 -11.15 -37.69 -7.84
C ASP A 1003 -10.95 -36.48 -8.78
N GLN A 1004 -9.69 -36.19 -9.11
CA GLN A 1004 -9.34 -35.16 -10.07
C GLN A 1004 -9.50 -35.71 -11.50
N PHE A 1005 -10.22 -34.99 -12.35
CA PHE A 1005 -10.34 -35.31 -13.76
C PHE A 1005 -9.15 -34.75 -14.55
N VAL A 1006 -8.52 -35.60 -15.35
CA VAL A 1006 -7.40 -35.26 -16.23
C VAL A 1006 -7.90 -35.29 -17.66
N ILE A 1007 -7.95 -34.12 -18.31
CA ILE A 1007 -8.15 -34.07 -19.77
C ILE A 1007 -6.96 -34.75 -20.41
N LYS A 1008 -7.18 -35.72 -21.30
CA LYS A 1008 -6.14 -36.36 -22.11
C LYS A 1008 -6.10 -35.81 -23.53
N GLU A 1009 -7.26 -35.55 -24.12
CA GLU A 1009 -7.41 -34.88 -25.42
C GLU A 1009 -8.42 -33.73 -25.31
N PHE A 1010 -8.06 -32.57 -25.84
CA PHE A 1010 -8.87 -31.36 -25.86
C PHE A 1010 -8.99 -30.82 -27.29
N SER A 1011 -10.18 -30.37 -27.67
CA SER A 1011 -10.39 -29.63 -28.92
C SER A 1011 -11.34 -28.45 -28.70
N ALA A 1012 -10.91 -27.28 -29.17
CA ALA A 1012 -11.72 -26.07 -29.23
C ALA A 1012 -11.70 -25.46 -30.64
N PHE A 1013 -12.88 -25.10 -31.14
CA PHE A 1013 -13.04 -24.32 -32.37
C PHE A 1013 -13.57 -22.93 -32.03
N VAL A 1014 -12.93 -21.90 -32.57
CA VAL A 1014 -13.41 -20.52 -32.47
C VAL A 1014 -14.17 -20.16 -33.75
N ILE A 1015 -15.41 -19.71 -33.58
CA ILE A 1015 -16.24 -19.13 -34.64
C ILE A 1015 -16.40 -17.64 -34.35
N ASN A 1016 -15.79 -16.80 -35.19
CA ASN A 1016 -15.87 -15.35 -35.07
C ASN A 1016 -17.12 -14.78 -35.77
N ASP A 1017 -17.63 -15.52 -36.76
CA ASP A 1017 -18.82 -15.21 -37.52
C ASP A 1017 -19.56 -16.51 -37.83
N ILE A 1018 -20.75 -16.65 -37.26
CA ILE A 1018 -21.58 -17.85 -37.39
C ILE A 1018 -22.19 -17.96 -38.79
N GLU A 1019 -22.32 -16.86 -39.53
CA GLU A 1019 -22.78 -16.89 -40.93
C GLU A 1019 -21.76 -17.56 -41.85
N HIS A 1020 -20.47 -17.44 -41.52
CA HIS A 1020 -19.35 -17.98 -42.28
C HIS A 1020 -18.62 -19.11 -41.53
N ALA A 1021 -19.34 -19.88 -40.70
CA ALA A 1021 -18.78 -20.87 -39.78
C ALA A 1021 -17.88 -21.95 -40.43
N PHE A 1022 -17.84 -22.07 -41.76
CA PHE A 1022 -16.94 -22.99 -42.48
C PHE A 1022 -15.73 -22.33 -43.13
N GLY A 1023 -15.70 -21.00 -43.27
CA GLY A 1023 -14.62 -20.27 -43.94
C GLY A 1023 -13.45 -19.88 -43.02
N ASN A 1024 -13.72 -19.58 -41.75
CA ASN A 1024 -12.74 -19.03 -40.80
C ASN A 1024 -12.73 -19.77 -39.44
N LEU A 1025 -12.48 -21.08 -39.47
CA LEU A 1025 -12.36 -21.89 -38.24
C LEU A 1025 -10.93 -21.89 -37.72
N THR A 1026 -10.71 -21.29 -36.55
CA THR A 1026 -9.45 -21.46 -35.83
C THR A 1026 -9.59 -22.66 -34.89
N ASN A 1027 -8.87 -23.76 -35.17
CA ASN A 1027 -8.88 -24.95 -34.33
C ASN A 1027 -7.69 -24.94 -33.37
N THR A 1028 -7.96 -25.11 -32.08
CA THR A 1028 -6.97 -25.39 -31.05
C THR A 1028 -7.19 -26.81 -30.54
N TYR A 1029 -6.20 -27.68 -30.71
CA TYR A 1029 -6.27 -29.04 -30.17
C TYR A 1029 -4.95 -29.39 -29.48
N PHE A 1030 -5.03 -30.16 -28.39
CA PHE A 1030 -3.85 -30.65 -27.71
C PHE A 1030 -4.10 -31.97 -26.97
N ILE A 1031 -3.00 -32.67 -26.70
CA ILE A 1031 -2.95 -33.85 -25.85
C ILE A 1031 -2.05 -33.57 -24.66
N THR A 1032 -2.54 -33.84 -23.47
CA THR A 1032 -1.79 -33.60 -22.24
C THR A 1032 -0.81 -34.74 -21.98
N GLU A 1033 0.35 -34.39 -21.45
CA GLU A 1033 1.29 -35.37 -20.89
C GLU A 1033 0.69 -36.08 -19.67
N LYS A 1034 1.37 -37.14 -19.21
CA LYS A 1034 0.98 -37.89 -18.00
C LYS A 1034 1.09 -37.02 -16.72
N PRO A 1035 0.21 -37.21 -15.74
CA PRO A 1035 0.19 -36.38 -14.52
C PRO A 1035 1.44 -36.55 -13.64
N HIS A 1036 1.77 -35.51 -12.87
CA HIS A 1036 2.90 -35.48 -11.92
C HIS A 1036 2.40 -35.45 -10.47
N TRP A 1037 2.50 -36.58 -9.76
CA TRP A 1037 2.00 -36.75 -8.39
C TRP A 1037 3.10 -36.58 -7.34
N LEU A 1038 3.02 -35.53 -6.50
CA LEU A 1038 3.81 -35.18 -5.28
C LEU A 1038 5.36 -35.35 -5.28
N SER A 1039 5.94 -36.07 -6.23
CA SER A 1039 7.35 -36.28 -6.50
C SER A 1039 7.72 -35.64 -7.84
N LYS A 1040 9.00 -35.33 -8.02
CA LYS A 1040 9.51 -34.54 -9.15
C LYS A 1040 9.57 -35.31 -10.48
N ASN A 1041 9.10 -36.55 -10.53
CA ASN A 1041 9.17 -37.41 -11.73
C ASN A 1041 7.80 -37.55 -12.41
N PRO A 1042 7.74 -37.75 -13.74
CA PRO A 1042 6.53 -38.18 -14.43
C PRO A 1042 6.07 -39.51 -13.86
N MET A 1043 4.78 -39.67 -13.55
CA MET A 1043 4.24 -40.92 -13.03
C MET A 1043 4.15 -41.96 -14.15
N GLU A 1044 4.71 -43.14 -13.94
CA GLU A 1044 4.46 -44.28 -14.81
C GLU A 1044 3.09 -44.88 -14.50
N LEU A 1045 2.52 -45.66 -15.43
CA LEU A 1045 1.16 -46.19 -15.26
C LEU A 1045 1.11 -47.13 -14.05
N GLU A 1046 2.20 -47.86 -13.81
CA GLU A 1046 2.40 -48.81 -12.72
C GLU A 1046 2.44 -48.11 -11.34
N ASP A 1047 2.76 -46.82 -11.30
CA ASP A 1047 2.81 -46.03 -10.07
C ASP A 1047 1.40 -45.61 -9.58
N LEU A 1048 0.37 -45.72 -10.44
CA LEU A 1048 -1.00 -45.43 -10.03
C LEU A 1048 -1.54 -46.51 -9.09
N PRO A 1049 -2.36 -46.18 -8.07
CA PRO A 1049 -3.11 -47.20 -7.34
C PRO A 1049 -3.96 -48.03 -8.31
N PHE A 1050 -4.05 -49.33 -8.09
CA PHE A 1050 -4.66 -50.31 -9.02
C PHE A 1050 -6.03 -49.88 -9.58
N LYS A 1051 -6.90 -49.31 -8.73
CA LYS A 1051 -8.21 -48.75 -9.15
C LYS A 1051 -8.08 -47.77 -10.32
N TYR A 1052 -7.07 -46.92 -10.33
CA TYR A 1052 -6.84 -45.91 -11.36
C TYR A 1052 -6.12 -46.47 -12.59
N GLN A 1053 -5.32 -47.52 -12.43
CA GLN A 1053 -4.80 -48.30 -13.57
C GLN A 1053 -5.95 -48.92 -14.37
N VAL A 1054 -6.95 -49.49 -13.68
CA VAL A 1054 -8.16 -50.05 -14.31
C VAL A 1054 -8.98 -48.95 -15.00
N ILE A 1055 -9.17 -47.79 -14.35
CA ILE A 1055 -9.84 -46.63 -14.97
C ILE A 1055 -9.10 -46.18 -16.24
N PHE A 1056 -7.78 -46.09 -16.19
CA PHE A 1056 -6.99 -45.70 -17.35
C PHE A 1056 -7.01 -46.77 -18.45
N SER A 1057 -6.96 -48.06 -18.11
CA SER A 1057 -7.05 -49.15 -19.08
C SER A 1057 -8.40 -49.12 -19.80
N SER A 1058 -9.50 -48.94 -19.06
CA SER A 1058 -10.83 -48.75 -19.66
C SER A 1058 -10.91 -47.51 -20.54
N PHE A 1059 -10.25 -46.41 -20.16
CA PHE A 1059 -10.10 -45.23 -21.00
C PHE A 1059 -9.30 -45.56 -22.27
N TYR A 1060 -8.18 -46.27 -22.16
CA TYR A 1060 -7.35 -46.67 -23.30
C TYR A 1060 -8.11 -47.58 -24.26
N ASP A 1061 -8.86 -48.57 -23.76
CA ASP A 1061 -9.67 -49.46 -24.61
C ASP A 1061 -10.78 -48.70 -25.36
N THR A 1062 -11.30 -47.62 -24.77
CA THR A 1062 -12.38 -46.82 -25.35
C THR A 1062 -11.89 -45.77 -26.35
N PHE A 1063 -10.73 -45.17 -26.07
CA PHE A 1063 -10.24 -43.98 -26.78
C PHE A 1063 -8.90 -44.21 -27.49
N GLY A 1064 -8.14 -45.25 -27.17
CA GLY A 1064 -6.87 -45.60 -27.80
C GLY A 1064 -5.77 -44.57 -27.67
N ILE A 1065 -5.79 -43.71 -26.64
CA ILE A 1065 -4.75 -42.69 -26.41
C ILE A 1065 -3.79 -43.18 -25.34
N SER A 1066 -2.55 -43.50 -25.74
CA SER A 1066 -1.51 -44.01 -24.85
C SER A 1066 -1.26 -43.12 -23.62
N TRP A 1067 -0.91 -43.74 -22.48
CA TRP A 1067 -0.52 -43.06 -21.24
C TRP A 1067 0.57 -42.02 -21.50
N ASN A 1068 1.54 -42.39 -22.35
CA ASN A 1068 2.70 -41.56 -22.70
C ASN A 1068 2.45 -40.55 -23.82
N ALA A 1069 1.27 -40.53 -24.43
CA ALA A 1069 0.92 -39.53 -25.43
C ALA A 1069 0.78 -38.13 -24.81
N GLY A 1070 1.15 -37.09 -25.55
CA GLY A 1070 0.92 -35.69 -25.17
C GLY A 1070 2.18 -34.83 -25.08
N ARG A 1071 1.98 -33.52 -25.23
CA ARG A 1071 3.04 -32.49 -25.16
C ARG A 1071 2.68 -31.32 -24.25
N TYR A 1072 1.43 -31.27 -23.78
CA TYR A 1072 0.93 -30.18 -22.94
C TYR A 1072 1.01 -30.54 -21.46
N LYS A 1073 1.63 -29.65 -20.67
CA LYS A 1073 1.88 -29.93 -19.26
C LYS A 1073 0.61 -29.96 -18.43
N PHE A 1074 0.47 -31.02 -17.62
CA PHE A 1074 -0.70 -31.25 -16.76
C PHE A 1074 -0.97 -30.08 -15.80
N ARG A 1075 0.07 -29.46 -15.23
CA ARG A 1075 -0.10 -28.39 -14.23
C ARG A 1075 -0.50 -27.03 -14.80
N THR A 1076 -0.24 -26.78 -16.09
CA THR A 1076 -0.39 -25.42 -16.66
C THR A 1076 -1.62 -25.24 -17.54
N TYR A 1077 -2.26 -26.34 -17.97
CA TYR A 1077 -3.42 -26.23 -18.86
C TYR A 1077 -4.66 -25.58 -18.23
N PRO A 1078 -4.97 -25.68 -16.92
CA PRO A 1078 -6.12 -24.99 -16.33
C PRO A 1078 -6.09 -23.47 -16.54
N GLN A 1079 -4.97 -22.83 -16.21
CA GLN A 1079 -4.80 -21.38 -16.42
C GLN A 1079 -4.76 -21.02 -17.91
N SER A 1080 -4.14 -21.87 -18.73
CA SER A 1080 -4.09 -21.67 -20.18
C SER A 1080 -5.49 -21.69 -20.80
N LEU A 1081 -6.34 -22.64 -20.39
CA LEU A 1081 -7.74 -22.73 -20.81
C LEU A 1081 -8.54 -21.53 -20.31
N ARG A 1082 -8.32 -21.09 -19.07
CA ARG A 1082 -8.99 -19.91 -18.53
C ARG A 1082 -8.70 -18.65 -19.37
N ASN A 1083 -7.44 -18.42 -19.67
CA ASN A 1083 -7.02 -17.29 -20.52
C ASN A 1083 -7.58 -17.42 -21.94
N TYR A 1084 -7.58 -18.64 -22.49
CA TYR A 1084 -8.14 -18.93 -23.81
C TYR A 1084 -9.64 -18.60 -23.88
N PHE A 1085 -10.41 -18.97 -22.84
CA PHE A 1085 -11.84 -18.73 -22.78
C PHE A 1085 -12.23 -17.31 -22.36
N ASP A 1086 -11.31 -16.49 -21.84
CA ASP A 1086 -11.63 -15.14 -21.37
C ASP A 1086 -12.11 -14.21 -22.50
N LYS A 1087 -11.72 -14.52 -23.74
CA LYS A 1087 -12.16 -13.82 -24.95
C LYS A 1087 -13.52 -14.30 -25.47
N ALA A 1088 -13.99 -15.48 -25.05
CA ALA A 1088 -15.23 -16.06 -25.52
C ALA A 1088 -16.46 -15.30 -25.00
N VAL A 1089 -17.48 -15.16 -25.86
CA VAL A 1089 -18.83 -14.74 -25.49
C VAL A 1089 -19.60 -15.92 -24.92
N ASN A 1090 -19.67 -17.00 -25.70
CA ASN A 1090 -20.31 -18.25 -25.32
C ASN A 1090 -19.34 -19.41 -25.53
N ILE A 1091 -19.38 -20.37 -24.62
CA ILE A 1091 -18.63 -21.62 -24.72
C ILE A 1091 -19.64 -22.76 -24.85
N TYR A 1092 -19.63 -23.44 -25.98
CA TYR A 1092 -20.53 -24.54 -26.26
C TYR A 1092 -19.86 -25.85 -25.90
N VAL A 1093 -20.51 -26.63 -25.04
CA VAL A 1093 -20.08 -27.98 -24.66
C VAL A 1093 -21.18 -28.98 -24.99
N ARG A 1094 -20.79 -30.23 -25.21
CA ARG A 1094 -21.70 -31.28 -25.66
C ARG A 1094 -22.85 -31.55 -24.68
N ASN A 1095 -22.54 -31.80 -23.42
CA ASN A 1095 -23.48 -32.25 -22.39
C ASN A 1095 -23.21 -31.60 -21.01
N ASN A 1096 -24.08 -31.87 -20.01
CA ASN A 1096 -23.95 -31.30 -18.66
C ASN A 1096 -22.68 -31.80 -17.93
N GLU A 1097 -22.22 -33.01 -18.23
CA GLU A 1097 -21.01 -33.57 -17.65
C GLU A 1097 -19.76 -32.84 -18.15
N ASN A 1098 -19.65 -32.62 -19.46
CA ASN A 1098 -18.61 -31.78 -20.06
C ASN A 1098 -18.63 -30.36 -19.45
N LYS A 1099 -19.81 -29.77 -19.19
CA LYS A 1099 -19.91 -28.46 -18.50
C LYS A 1099 -19.31 -28.53 -17.09
N ARG A 1100 -19.71 -29.52 -16.30
CA ARG A 1100 -19.23 -29.69 -14.92
C ARG A 1100 -17.72 -29.87 -14.87
N LEU A 1101 -17.20 -30.81 -15.67
CA LEU A 1101 -15.77 -31.11 -15.76
C LEU A 1101 -14.97 -29.90 -16.22
N LEU A 1102 -15.45 -29.16 -17.23
CA LEU A 1102 -14.77 -27.96 -17.70
C LEU A 1102 -14.65 -26.92 -16.58
N LEU A 1103 -15.74 -26.66 -15.85
CA LEU A 1103 -15.76 -25.70 -14.74
C LEU A 1103 -14.93 -26.18 -13.53
N ASP A 1104 -14.90 -27.48 -13.25
CA ASP A 1104 -14.02 -28.04 -12.22
C ASP A 1104 -12.54 -27.83 -12.57
N ILE A 1105 -12.19 -27.81 -13.87
CA ILE A 1105 -10.82 -27.58 -14.36
C ILE A 1105 -10.44 -26.10 -14.37
N ILE A 1106 -11.26 -25.23 -14.97
CA ILE A 1106 -10.91 -23.81 -15.19
C ILE A 1106 -11.30 -22.90 -14.01
N GLY A 1107 -11.90 -23.47 -12.97
CA GLY A 1107 -12.46 -22.76 -11.82
C GLY A 1107 -13.98 -22.55 -11.96
N ARG A 1108 -14.74 -22.92 -10.93
CA ARG A 1108 -16.21 -22.78 -10.90
C ARG A 1108 -16.68 -21.33 -10.90
N GLU A 1109 -15.79 -20.41 -10.57
CA GLU A 1109 -15.97 -18.97 -10.60
C GLU A 1109 -15.82 -18.36 -12.00
N PHE A 1110 -15.53 -19.17 -13.02
CA PHE A 1110 -15.44 -18.72 -14.40
C PHE A 1110 -16.79 -18.16 -14.88
N THR A 1111 -16.81 -16.87 -15.23
CA THR A 1111 -18.05 -16.08 -15.39
C THR A 1111 -18.69 -16.19 -16.76
N LYS A 1112 -17.98 -16.72 -17.78
CA LYS A 1112 -18.50 -16.81 -19.15
C LYS A 1112 -19.60 -17.85 -19.27
N LYS A 1113 -20.53 -17.62 -20.20
CA LYS A 1113 -21.69 -18.48 -20.40
C LYS A 1113 -21.27 -19.81 -21.06
N VAL A 1114 -21.36 -20.90 -20.30
CA VAL A 1114 -21.18 -22.27 -20.82
C VAL A 1114 -22.54 -22.87 -21.19
N ILE A 1115 -22.78 -23.05 -22.49
CA ILE A 1115 -24.01 -23.52 -23.13
C ILE A 1115 -23.90 -25.02 -23.44
N VAL A 1116 -24.91 -25.79 -23.04
CA VAL A 1116 -24.93 -27.25 -23.22
C VAL A 1116 -25.78 -27.61 -24.43
N LEU A 1117 -25.15 -28.08 -25.52
CA LEU A 1117 -25.83 -28.33 -26.80
C LEU A 1117 -26.93 -29.39 -26.73
N ARG A 1118 -26.78 -30.43 -25.91
CA ARG A 1118 -27.84 -31.44 -25.69
C ARG A 1118 -29.17 -30.82 -25.23
N LYS A 1119 -29.16 -29.68 -24.54
CA LYS A 1119 -30.39 -28.98 -24.11
C LYS A 1119 -31.15 -28.34 -25.28
N PHE A 1120 -30.52 -28.24 -26.45
CA PHE A 1120 -31.07 -27.65 -27.66
C PHE A 1120 -31.30 -28.70 -28.76
N GLY A 1121 -31.30 -29.99 -28.42
CA GLY A 1121 -31.58 -31.09 -29.36
C GLY A 1121 -30.35 -31.65 -30.09
N TYR A 1122 -29.13 -31.35 -29.65
CA TYR A 1122 -27.93 -32.03 -30.15
C TYR A 1122 -27.86 -33.46 -29.60
N HIS A 1123 -28.18 -34.45 -30.43
CA HIS A 1123 -28.19 -35.87 -30.04
C HIS A 1123 -27.15 -36.73 -30.77
N GLU A 1124 -26.23 -36.12 -31.54
CA GLU A 1124 -25.19 -36.91 -32.22
C GLU A 1124 -24.37 -37.69 -31.19
N GLN A 1125 -24.32 -39.00 -31.41
CA GLN A 1125 -23.44 -39.88 -30.67
C GLN A 1125 -21.99 -39.56 -31.05
N PRO A 1126 -21.04 -39.76 -30.13
CA PRO A 1126 -19.64 -39.53 -30.43
C PRO A 1126 -19.24 -40.31 -31.69
N LYS A 1127 -18.50 -39.67 -32.58
CA LYS A 1127 -18.15 -40.28 -33.86
C LYS A 1127 -17.05 -41.33 -33.62
N MET A 1128 -17.40 -42.60 -33.75
CA MET A 1128 -16.45 -43.70 -33.81
C MET A 1128 -15.76 -43.69 -35.18
N ALA A 1129 -14.53 -44.22 -35.26
CA ALA A 1129 -13.68 -44.19 -36.45
C ALA A 1129 -13.04 -42.84 -36.79
N THR A 1130 -12.19 -42.34 -35.89
CA THR A 1130 -11.38 -41.15 -36.11
C THR A 1130 -10.19 -41.39 -37.06
N ARG A 1131 -9.78 -40.33 -37.77
CA ARG A 1131 -8.50 -40.26 -38.50
C ARG A 1131 -7.42 -39.50 -37.70
N CYS A 1132 -7.69 -39.19 -36.44
CA CYS A 1132 -6.73 -38.49 -35.58
C CYS A 1132 -5.50 -39.39 -35.34
N PRO A 1133 -4.28 -38.92 -35.63
CA PRO A 1133 -3.06 -39.75 -35.56
C PRO A 1133 -2.63 -40.08 -34.13
N ASN A 1134 -3.33 -39.58 -33.12
CA ASN A 1134 -3.00 -39.79 -31.72
C ASN A 1134 -3.72 -40.98 -31.08
N HIS A 1135 -4.47 -41.74 -31.89
CA HIS A 1135 -5.20 -42.92 -31.46
C HIS A 1135 -4.56 -44.15 -32.10
N ASP A 1136 -4.19 -45.15 -31.31
CA ASP A 1136 -3.46 -46.34 -31.78
C ASP A 1136 -4.33 -47.22 -32.71
N GLU A 1137 -5.67 -47.12 -32.60
CA GLU A 1137 -6.65 -47.82 -33.45
C GLU A 1137 -7.78 -46.88 -33.91
N GLY A 1138 -7.46 -45.85 -34.70
CA GLY A 1138 -8.40 -44.78 -35.06
C GLY A 1138 -9.80 -45.22 -35.49
N TRP A 1139 -9.95 -46.38 -36.17
CA TRP A 1139 -11.22 -46.91 -36.67
C TRP A 1139 -12.24 -47.34 -35.58
N ARG A 1140 -11.82 -47.57 -34.32
CA ARG A 1140 -12.74 -47.87 -33.20
C ARG A 1140 -12.89 -46.72 -32.21
N ASN A 1141 -12.07 -45.68 -32.31
CA ASN A 1141 -11.93 -44.71 -31.23
C ASN A 1141 -12.77 -43.44 -31.44
N ASN A 1142 -13.24 -42.89 -30.33
CA ASN A 1142 -13.87 -41.59 -30.22
C ASN A 1142 -12.80 -40.49 -30.07
N CYS A 1143 -12.92 -39.38 -30.81
CA CYS A 1143 -11.96 -38.27 -30.80
C CYS A 1143 -12.65 -36.94 -30.48
N ALA A 1144 -12.07 -36.17 -29.55
CA ALA A 1144 -12.58 -34.85 -29.18
C ALA A 1144 -12.62 -33.88 -30.38
N VAL A 1145 -11.65 -33.96 -31.31
CA VAL A 1145 -11.62 -33.11 -32.51
C VAL A 1145 -12.80 -33.41 -33.44
N ASP A 1146 -13.13 -34.68 -33.64
CA ASP A 1146 -14.24 -35.07 -34.52
C ASP A 1146 -15.59 -34.71 -33.91
N ASN A 1147 -15.72 -34.84 -32.59
CA ASN A 1147 -16.90 -34.38 -31.85
C ASN A 1147 -17.07 -32.86 -31.95
N SER A 1148 -16.02 -32.08 -31.71
CA SER A 1148 -16.09 -30.62 -31.85
C SER A 1148 -16.44 -30.20 -33.28
N LYS A 1149 -15.93 -30.87 -34.31
CA LYS A 1149 -16.34 -30.63 -35.71
C LYS A 1149 -17.81 -30.93 -35.96
N SER A 1150 -18.32 -32.04 -35.41
CA SER A 1150 -19.76 -32.36 -35.47
C SER A 1150 -20.59 -31.28 -34.78
N MET A 1151 -20.19 -30.85 -33.57
CA MET A 1151 -20.85 -29.78 -32.84
C MET A 1151 -20.88 -28.47 -33.64
N VAL A 1152 -19.77 -28.08 -34.27
CA VAL A 1152 -19.70 -26.90 -35.17
C VAL A 1152 -20.69 -27.02 -36.32
N ARG A 1153 -20.74 -28.18 -37.02
CA ARG A 1153 -21.69 -28.41 -38.12
C ARG A 1153 -23.14 -28.31 -37.64
N TRP A 1154 -23.43 -28.85 -36.46
CA TRP A 1154 -24.77 -28.82 -35.90
C TRP A 1154 -25.19 -27.40 -35.50
N ILE A 1155 -24.31 -26.62 -34.85
CA ILE A 1155 -24.56 -25.22 -34.49
C ILE A 1155 -24.84 -24.41 -35.76
N ALA A 1156 -24.02 -24.57 -36.81
CA ALA A 1156 -24.22 -23.88 -38.08
C ALA A 1156 -25.61 -24.17 -38.68
N LYS A 1157 -26.11 -25.41 -38.56
CA LYS A 1157 -27.46 -25.80 -39.03
C LYS A 1157 -28.60 -25.35 -38.12
N ASN A 1158 -28.36 -25.06 -36.85
CA ASN A 1158 -29.39 -24.81 -35.83
C ASN A 1158 -29.30 -23.44 -35.15
N ARG A 1159 -28.64 -22.45 -35.79
CA ARG A 1159 -28.43 -21.09 -35.24
C ARG A 1159 -29.70 -20.44 -34.66
N ILE A 1160 -30.82 -20.52 -35.39
CA ILE A 1160 -32.13 -19.98 -34.99
C ILE A 1160 -32.58 -20.57 -33.64
N LYS A 1161 -32.40 -21.88 -33.42
CA LYS A 1161 -32.80 -22.54 -32.17
C LYS A 1161 -31.93 -22.15 -30.97
N LEU A 1162 -30.68 -21.74 -31.23
CA LEU A 1162 -29.76 -21.30 -30.20
C LEU A 1162 -29.92 -19.82 -29.84
N ASN A 1163 -30.81 -19.11 -30.55
CA ASN A 1163 -30.97 -17.65 -30.49
C ASN A 1163 -29.62 -16.93 -30.72
N ILE A 1164 -28.89 -17.43 -31.73
CA ILE A 1164 -27.68 -16.86 -32.28
C ILE A 1164 -27.97 -16.45 -33.71
#